data_AF-A0A2B7WMD9-F1
#
_entry.id   AF-A0A2B7WMD9-F1
#
_cell.length_a   1.000
_cell.length_b   1.000
_cell.length_c   1.000
_cell.angle_alpha   90.00
_cell.angle_beta   90.00
_cell.angle_gamma   90.00
#
_symmetry.space_group_name_H-M   'P 1'
#
loop_
_entity.id
_entity.type
_entity.pdbx_description
1 polymer ?
#
loop_
_entity_poly.entity_id
_entity_poly.type
_entity_poly.pdbx_seq_one_letter_code
_entity_poly.pdbx_strand_id
1 'polypeptide(L)'
;MSVHSFRAFQPFLFSVLVVALLAAKLLHLFQHARSIPLLRFVVYFPTFFIQDCFLIIVQRLLLHGQSRNLYSILGLSIGAFLTTITLAASAAQFGFYYVTGGELQWDAAGNVASDPAAMRLMMSGIIPVTFSGIAMLLFSWPMTPILYNKTGCWLTSIWKLISPGSWDTLLPVIRAKTESSHQRVTRLWPLCALTTLCALTVLQFLRPAVPYDHISATLPVAMSPMIQSKLRGCPENLALNAESFPLPELLARDRWIMPKNNFKGWAPGKDNMFIQQYFERSRNWILESLPPGFERWDKKLRMAKQAAENKTKAAQDEKDKCPDRPGTQYYNPVADPLKISNLNLEPYEELREALKDILISHVVLVTMESARKDMFPIQQGSHIHKQIHRSYKDGDTNKELVDGKLSQLTRVAEQVTGESFFSSPEKRPNLLPGVWRDQSAPGMGGINVVGANTGSSLSFKSVLGSHCGVGALPKDFLEEVNGQIYQPCIPQIVELFNREKKRDQKNNAKEALLDHRASVHRREWRSVFAQSITDRYDRQDVLNQKMSFWRSFTRANLENKKSKYYPPKSPELNYFGYAESEVKPFLRDLISETIASNKRLFLSHFTSTTHHPWAIPPEFPTTNYMGSEGHEHLNSFMNVVRYDDLWLGELLGLLDEHGIANETLVVIIGDQ
;
A
#
# COMPACT_ATOMS: atom_id res chain seq x y z
N MET A 1 17.80 -44.83 -32.05
CA MET A 1 16.77 -44.61 -31.01
C MET A 1 15.80 -43.53 -31.50
N SER A 2 14.59 -43.91 -31.93
CA SER A 2 13.56 -42.97 -32.38
C SER A 2 12.75 -42.47 -31.18
N VAL A 3 12.81 -41.16 -30.90
CA VAL A 3 12.00 -40.54 -29.85
C VAL A 3 10.55 -40.40 -30.34
N HIS A 4 9.68 -41.32 -29.91
CA HIS A 4 8.24 -41.35 -30.23
C HIS A 4 7.37 -40.39 -29.40
N SER A 5 7.94 -39.51 -28.57
CA SER A 5 7.21 -38.88 -27.45
C SER A 5 6.49 -37.55 -27.75
N PHE A 6 6.92 -36.74 -28.73
CA PHE A 6 6.44 -35.34 -28.83
C PHE A 6 4.97 -35.13 -29.28
N ARG A 7 4.32 -36.14 -29.87
CA ARG A 7 2.96 -36.00 -30.43
C ARG A 7 1.83 -36.02 -29.40
N ALA A 8 2.05 -36.63 -28.23
CA ALA A 8 1.04 -36.72 -27.18
C ALA A 8 0.93 -35.43 -26.33
N PHE A 9 1.99 -34.60 -26.32
CA PHE A 9 2.07 -33.44 -25.44
C PHE A 9 1.41 -32.18 -26.01
N GLN A 10 1.31 -32.03 -27.35
CA GLN A 10 0.69 -30.83 -27.96
C GLN A 10 -0.77 -30.64 -27.51
N PRO A 11 -1.64 -31.67 -27.51
CA PRO A 11 -3.01 -31.50 -27.05
C PRO A 11 -3.12 -31.17 -25.56
N PHE A 12 -2.23 -31.76 -24.77
CA PHE A 12 -2.17 -31.51 -23.33
C PHE A 12 -1.72 -30.08 -23.04
N LEU A 13 -0.65 -29.59 -23.67
CA LEU A 13 -0.18 -28.21 -23.54
C LEU A 13 -1.25 -27.18 -23.93
N PHE A 14 -1.97 -27.42 -25.03
CA PHE A 14 -3.10 -26.58 -25.42
C PHE A 14 -4.15 -26.52 -24.31
N SER A 15 -4.51 -27.68 -23.75
CA SER A 15 -5.58 -27.79 -22.76
C SER A 15 -5.19 -27.18 -21.42
N VAL A 16 -3.92 -27.33 -21.01
CA VAL A 16 -3.37 -26.65 -19.84
C VAL A 16 -3.48 -25.13 -19.97
N LEU A 17 -3.13 -24.56 -21.14
CA LEU A 17 -3.28 -23.13 -21.35
C LEU A 17 -4.75 -22.70 -21.27
N VAL A 18 -5.66 -23.40 -21.95
CA VAL A 18 -7.10 -23.05 -21.94
C VAL A 18 -7.66 -23.10 -20.52
N VAL A 19 -7.37 -24.15 -19.77
CA VAL A 19 -7.83 -24.30 -18.38
C VAL A 19 -7.26 -23.21 -17.49
N ALA A 20 -5.94 -22.98 -17.52
CA ALA A 20 -5.30 -21.96 -16.70
C ALA A 20 -5.85 -20.55 -17.01
N LEU A 21 -6.05 -20.24 -18.30
CA LEU A 21 -6.55 -18.95 -18.76
C LEU A 21 -8.00 -18.71 -18.31
N LEU A 22 -8.88 -19.68 -18.54
CA LEU A 22 -10.29 -19.56 -18.15
C LEU A 22 -10.45 -19.57 -16.63
N ALA A 23 -9.66 -20.36 -15.89
CA ALA A 23 -9.67 -20.35 -14.44
C ALA A 23 -9.29 -18.97 -13.89
N ALA A 24 -8.18 -18.39 -14.37
CA ALA A 24 -7.76 -17.04 -14.01
C ALA A 24 -8.85 -16.00 -14.34
N LYS A 25 -9.46 -16.11 -15.53
CA LYS A 25 -10.53 -15.20 -15.96
C LYS A 25 -11.77 -15.29 -15.08
N LEU A 26 -12.19 -16.49 -14.72
CA LEU A 26 -13.34 -16.71 -13.84
C LEU A 26 -13.08 -16.17 -12.44
N LEU A 27 -11.87 -16.34 -11.90
CA LEU A 27 -11.47 -15.74 -10.63
C LEU A 27 -11.51 -14.21 -10.70
N HIS A 28 -10.93 -13.63 -11.76
CA HIS A 28 -10.92 -12.18 -11.98
C HIS A 28 -12.34 -11.60 -12.08
N LEU A 29 -13.21 -12.26 -12.84
CA LEU A 29 -14.63 -11.88 -12.96
C LEU A 29 -15.36 -12.03 -11.62
N PHE A 30 -15.06 -13.06 -10.82
CA PHE A 30 -15.63 -13.24 -9.50
C PHE A 30 -15.22 -12.10 -8.55
N GLN A 31 -13.93 -11.74 -8.54
CA GLN A 31 -13.39 -10.64 -7.73
C GLN A 31 -14.04 -9.29 -8.09
N HIS A 32 -14.39 -9.08 -9.36
CA HIS A 32 -15.01 -7.85 -9.84
C HIS A 32 -16.54 -7.91 -10.03
N ALA A 33 -17.20 -9.01 -9.67
CA ALA A 33 -18.64 -9.18 -9.88
C ALA A 33 -19.49 -8.10 -9.18
N ARG A 34 -18.96 -7.53 -8.10
CA ARG A 34 -19.60 -6.43 -7.34
C ARG A 34 -19.02 -5.05 -7.65
N SER A 35 -17.98 -4.94 -8.48
CA SER A 35 -17.36 -3.67 -8.86
C SER A 35 -18.19 -2.89 -9.90
N ILE A 36 -19.11 -3.56 -10.61
CA ILE A 36 -19.96 -2.98 -11.65
C ILE A 36 -21.42 -3.34 -11.38
N PRO A 37 -22.41 -2.47 -11.68
CA PRO A 37 -23.82 -2.84 -11.66
C PRO A 37 -24.12 -4.11 -12.48
N LEU A 38 -24.90 -5.04 -11.90
CA LEU A 38 -25.20 -6.35 -12.47
C LEU A 38 -25.66 -6.29 -13.95
N LEU A 39 -26.51 -5.32 -14.28
CA LEU A 39 -27.01 -5.14 -15.66
C LEU A 39 -25.87 -4.89 -16.66
N ARG A 40 -24.92 -4.01 -16.31
CA ARG A 40 -23.77 -3.70 -17.17
C ARG A 40 -22.81 -4.88 -17.24
N PHE A 41 -22.63 -5.59 -16.13
CA PHE A 41 -21.85 -6.82 -16.10
C PHE A 41 -22.40 -7.85 -17.10
N VAL A 42 -23.71 -8.07 -17.12
CA VAL A 42 -24.37 -9.01 -18.05
C VAL A 42 -24.28 -8.55 -19.51
N VAL A 43 -24.55 -7.27 -19.78
CA VAL A 43 -24.52 -6.71 -21.16
C VAL A 43 -23.12 -6.81 -21.76
N TYR A 44 -22.07 -6.48 -20.99
CA TYR A 44 -20.69 -6.49 -21.47
C TYR A 44 -19.98 -7.84 -21.26
N PHE A 45 -20.63 -8.83 -20.63
CA PHE A 45 -20.02 -10.13 -20.33
C PHE A 45 -19.29 -10.78 -21.52
N PRO A 46 -19.85 -10.81 -22.75
CA PRO A 46 -19.16 -11.41 -23.89
C PRO A 46 -17.85 -10.69 -24.26
N THR A 47 -17.77 -9.38 -24.00
CA THR A 47 -16.58 -8.58 -24.33
C THR A 47 -15.37 -8.91 -23.46
N PHE A 48 -15.59 -9.45 -22.26
CA PHE A 48 -14.51 -9.79 -21.33
C PHE A 48 -13.60 -10.90 -21.87
N PHE A 49 -14.12 -11.81 -22.70
CA PHE A 49 -13.38 -12.99 -23.18
C PHE A 49 -12.72 -12.79 -24.55
N ILE A 50 -12.85 -11.61 -25.19
CA ILE A 50 -12.36 -11.39 -26.56
C ILE A 50 -10.84 -11.68 -26.66
N GLN A 51 -10.05 -11.14 -25.74
CA GLN A 51 -8.60 -11.34 -25.70
C GLN A 51 -8.24 -12.80 -25.43
N ASP A 52 -8.98 -13.47 -24.54
CA ASP A 52 -8.76 -14.88 -24.20
C ASP A 52 -9.06 -15.79 -25.40
N CYS A 53 -10.17 -15.55 -26.12
CA CYS A 53 -10.50 -16.25 -27.34
C CYS A 53 -9.41 -16.09 -28.41
N PHE A 54 -8.89 -14.88 -28.59
CA PHE A 54 -7.78 -14.63 -29.52
C PHE A 54 -6.54 -15.44 -29.13
N LEU A 55 -6.17 -15.46 -27.84
CA LEU A 55 -5.02 -16.22 -27.35
C LEU A 55 -5.19 -17.72 -27.54
N ILE A 56 -6.40 -18.25 -27.30
CA ILE A 56 -6.73 -19.67 -27.53
C ILE A 56 -6.55 -20.04 -29.01
N ILE A 57 -6.97 -19.17 -29.93
CA ILE A 57 -6.81 -19.38 -31.38
C ILE A 57 -5.32 -19.39 -31.76
N VAL A 58 -4.57 -18.37 -31.32
CA VAL A 58 -3.12 -18.28 -31.58
C VAL A 58 -2.39 -19.50 -31.04
N GLN A 59 -2.68 -19.91 -29.80
CA GLN A 59 -2.08 -21.08 -29.19
C GLN A 59 -2.37 -22.37 -29.99
N ARG A 60 -3.59 -22.49 -30.50
CA ARG A 60 -3.97 -23.63 -31.34
C ARG A 60 -3.18 -23.67 -32.64
N LEU A 61 -2.93 -22.51 -33.26
CA LEU A 61 -2.14 -22.40 -34.48
C LEU A 61 -0.65 -22.68 -34.22
N LEU A 62 -0.10 -22.22 -33.09
CA LEU A 62 1.30 -22.45 -32.70
C LEU A 62 1.59 -23.94 -32.45
N LEU A 63 0.68 -24.62 -31.76
CA LEU A 63 0.82 -26.04 -31.43
C LEU A 63 0.42 -27.01 -32.56
N HIS A 64 0.08 -26.47 -33.74
CA HIS A 64 -0.37 -27.27 -34.87
C HIS A 64 0.75 -28.12 -35.52
N GLY A 65 1.97 -27.57 -35.58
CA GLY A 65 3.02 -28.08 -36.47
C GLY A 65 3.32 -29.57 -36.30
N GLN A 66 3.14 -30.32 -37.39
CA GLN A 66 3.35 -31.78 -37.45
C GLN A 66 4.68 -32.19 -38.10
N SER A 67 5.33 -31.28 -38.84
CA SER A 67 6.60 -31.51 -39.52
C SER A 67 7.78 -31.11 -38.63
N ARG A 68 8.95 -31.75 -38.80
CA ARG A 68 10.20 -31.34 -38.13
C ARG A 68 10.82 -30.07 -38.76
N ASN A 69 9.99 -29.17 -39.26
CA ASN A 69 10.45 -27.91 -39.87
C ASN A 69 10.73 -26.89 -38.76
N LEU A 70 11.67 -25.97 -39.01
CA LEU A 70 12.10 -24.94 -38.06
C LEU A 70 10.91 -24.16 -37.47
N TYR A 71 9.94 -23.78 -38.31
CA TYR A 71 8.72 -23.06 -37.89
C TYR A 71 7.85 -23.85 -36.91
N SER A 72 7.76 -25.18 -37.06
CA SER A 72 7.00 -26.05 -36.17
C SER A 72 7.67 -26.19 -34.80
N ILE A 73 9.00 -26.29 -34.79
CA ILE A 73 9.79 -26.33 -33.55
C ILE A 73 9.67 -24.99 -32.83
N LEU A 74 9.80 -23.87 -33.56
CA LEU A 74 9.65 -22.53 -33.02
C LEU A 74 8.24 -22.30 -32.44
N GLY A 75 7.19 -22.67 -33.17
CA GLY A 75 5.81 -22.59 -32.71
C GLY A 75 5.54 -23.42 -31.47
N LEU A 76 6.09 -24.64 -31.41
CA LEU A 76 6.00 -25.50 -30.23
C LEU A 76 6.71 -24.89 -29.02
N SER A 77 7.91 -24.34 -29.20
CA SER A 77 8.67 -23.70 -28.12
C SER A 77 7.94 -22.48 -27.57
N ILE A 78 7.40 -21.61 -28.45
CA ILE A 78 6.62 -20.44 -28.06
C ILE A 78 5.33 -20.88 -27.34
N GLY A 79 4.62 -21.87 -27.88
CA GLY A 79 3.40 -22.38 -27.28
C GLY A 79 3.63 -23.04 -25.91
N ALA A 80 4.71 -23.81 -25.76
CA ALA A 80 5.10 -24.39 -24.47
C ALA A 80 5.45 -23.30 -23.46
N PHE A 81 6.23 -22.30 -23.85
CA PHE A 81 6.58 -21.15 -23.00
C PHE A 81 5.34 -20.39 -22.53
N LEU A 82 4.42 -20.07 -23.46
CA LEU A 82 3.16 -19.39 -23.15
C LEU A 82 2.29 -20.21 -22.19
N THR A 83 2.24 -21.54 -22.37
CA THR A 83 1.52 -22.46 -21.47
C THR A 83 2.10 -22.43 -20.07
N THR A 84 3.43 -22.54 -19.94
CA THR A 84 4.11 -22.54 -18.64
C THR A 84 3.91 -21.23 -17.90
N ILE A 85 4.07 -20.08 -18.57
CA ILE A 85 3.85 -18.77 -17.96
C ILE A 85 2.40 -18.59 -17.55
N THR A 86 1.44 -18.93 -18.41
CA THR A 86 0.01 -18.78 -18.10
C THR A 86 -0.39 -19.67 -16.94
N LEU A 87 0.12 -20.90 -16.86
CA LEU A 87 -0.11 -21.80 -15.73
C LEU A 87 0.48 -21.25 -14.43
N ALA A 88 1.75 -20.83 -14.45
CA ALA A 88 2.42 -20.28 -13.27
C ALA A 88 1.69 -19.03 -12.77
N ALA A 89 1.28 -18.16 -13.69
CA ALA A 89 0.58 -16.93 -13.36
C ALA A 89 -0.82 -17.17 -12.81
N SER A 90 -1.57 -18.10 -13.41
CA SER A 90 -2.91 -18.47 -12.95
C SER A 90 -2.83 -19.12 -11.56
N ALA A 91 -1.87 -20.03 -11.36
CA ALA A 91 -1.60 -20.62 -10.05
C ALA A 91 -1.21 -19.56 -9.00
N ALA A 92 -0.40 -18.56 -9.37
CA ALA A 92 -0.04 -17.45 -8.50
C ALA A 92 -1.25 -16.58 -8.13
N GLN A 93 -2.14 -16.28 -9.08
CA GLN A 93 -3.39 -15.56 -8.81
C GLN A 93 -4.30 -16.30 -7.83
N PHE A 94 -4.51 -17.60 -8.03
CA PHE A 94 -5.31 -18.40 -7.11
C PHE A 94 -4.65 -18.51 -5.72
N GLY A 95 -3.34 -18.73 -5.68
CA GLY A 95 -2.62 -18.79 -4.41
C GLY A 95 -2.66 -17.47 -3.66
N PHE A 96 -2.49 -16.34 -4.36
CA PHE A 96 -2.61 -15.01 -3.78
C PHE A 96 -4.03 -14.76 -3.27
N TYR A 97 -5.06 -15.04 -4.09
CA TYR A 97 -6.47 -14.91 -3.68
C TYR A 97 -6.82 -15.79 -2.49
N TYR A 98 -6.31 -17.03 -2.44
CA TYR A 98 -6.56 -17.92 -1.30
C TYR A 98 -5.97 -17.37 0.00
N VAL A 99 -4.81 -16.72 -0.08
CA VAL A 99 -4.14 -16.15 1.10
C VAL A 99 -4.73 -14.79 1.50
N THR A 100 -4.97 -13.89 0.53
CA THR A 100 -5.28 -12.48 0.81
C THR A 100 -6.74 -12.11 0.57
N GLY A 101 -7.51 -12.92 -0.15
CA GLY A 101 -8.84 -12.59 -0.66
C GLY A 101 -8.84 -11.54 -1.78
N GLY A 102 -7.67 -11.03 -2.18
CA GLY A 102 -7.50 -9.95 -3.15
C GLY A 102 -7.02 -10.40 -4.54
N GLU A 103 -6.95 -9.44 -5.46
CA GLU A 103 -6.37 -9.61 -6.79
C GLU A 103 -4.84 -9.39 -6.74
N LEU A 104 -4.08 -10.23 -7.46
CA LEU A 104 -2.64 -10.03 -7.65
C LEU A 104 -2.40 -8.94 -8.71
N GLN A 105 -1.89 -7.79 -8.28
CA GLN A 105 -1.50 -6.69 -9.18
C GLN A 105 -0.16 -7.00 -9.86
N TRP A 106 -0.23 -7.35 -11.15
CA TRP A 106 0.92 -7.82 -11.93
C TRP A 106 1.97 -6.72 -12.20
N ASP A 107 1.55 -5.47 -12.28
CA ASP A 107 2.43 -4.31 -12.45
C ASP A 107 3.29 -4.03 -11.20
N ALA A 108 2.75 -4.29 -10.02
CA ALA A 108 3.46 -4.15 -8.74
C ALA A 108 4.47 -5.29 -8.51
N ALA A 109 4.18 -6.50 -9.00
CA ALA A 109 4.97 -7.68 -8.70
C ALA A 109 6.39 -7.69 -9.33
N GLY A 110 6.66 -6.86 -10.34
CA GLY A 110 8.02 -6.62 -10.83
C GLY A 110 8.94 -5.97 -9.79
N ASN A 111 8.43 -4.99 -9.03
CA ASN A 111 9.18 -4.35 -7.95
C ASN A 111 9.39 -5.30 -6.76
N VAL A 112 8.37 -6.10 -6.43
CA VAL A 112 8.43 -7.15 -5.39
C VAL A 112 9.57 -8.14 -5.65
N ALA A 113 9.77 -8.54 -6.92
CA ALA A 113 10.84 -9.49 -7.27
C ALA A 113 12.26 -8.96 -6.98
N SER A 114 12.43 -7.63 -6.92
CA SER A 114 13.73 -6.99 -6.63
C SER A 114 14.01 -6.78 -5.14
N ASP A 115 13.01 -6.97 -4.27
CA ASP A 115 13.12 -6.80 -2.83
C ASP A 115 13.20 -8.17 -2.11
N PRO A 116 14.32 -8.48 -1.42
CA PRO A 116 14.48 -9.75 -0.70
C PRO A 116 13.43 -10.00 0.40
N ALA A 117 12.96 -8.97 1.09
CA ALA A 117 11.91 -9.09 2.10
C ALA A 117 10.54 -9.33 1.45
N ALA A 118 10.27 -8.66 0.33
CA ALA A 118 9.05 -8.87 -0.44
C ALA A 118 9.02 -10.26 -1.12
N MET A 119 10.19 -10.79 -1.52
CA MET A 119 10.33 -12.16 -2.00
C MET A 119 9.99 -13.18 -0.90
N ARG A 120 10.40 -12.95 0.36
CA ARG A 120 10.02 -13.80 1.48
C ARG A 120 8.51 -13.82 1.69
N LEU A 121 7.84 -12.66 1.54
CA LEU A 121 6.38 -12.58 1.52
C LEU A 121 5.79 -13.44 0.38
N MET A 122 6.29 -13.35 -0.86
CA MET A 122 5.80 -14.20 -1.96
C MET A 122 6.00 -15.69 -1.68
N MET A 123 7.14 -16.08 -1.11
CA MET A 123 7.45 -17.48 -0.80
C MET A 123 6.57 -18.06 0.30
N SER A 124 6.05 -17.23 1.22
CA SER A 124 5.08 -17.69 2.22
C SER A 124 3.79 -18.25 1.58
N GLY A 125 3.44 -17.82 0.36
CA GLY A 125 2.29 -18.28 -0.41
C GLY A 125 2.55 -19.49 -1.33
N ILE A 126 3.71 -20.14 -1.28
CA ILE A 126 4.08 -21.17 -2.28
C ILE A 126 3.20 -22.43 -2.23
N ILE A 127 2.69 -22.80 -1.05
CA ILE A 127 1.85 -23.99 -0.86
C ILE A 127 0.53 -23.86 -1.65
N PRO A 128 -0.31 -22.81 -1.43
CA PRO A 128 -1.56 -22.67 -2.18
C PRO A 128 -1.33 -22.44 -3.68
N VAL A 129 -0.23 -21.79 -4.08
CA VAL A 129 0.15 -21.67 -5.50
C VAL A 129 0.42 -23.04 -6.11
N THR A 130 1.20 -23.88 -5.43
CA THR A 130 1.56 -25.22 -5.92
C THR A 130 0.32 -26.12 -6.01
N PHE A 131 -0.54 -26.09 -4.98
CA PHE A 131 -1.80 -26.84 -4.98
C PHE A 131 -2.71 -26.41 -6.15
N SER A 132 -2.85 -25.10 -6.38
CA SER A 132 -3.64 -24.55 -7.48
C SER A 132 -3.10 -24.99 -8.85
N GLY A 133 -1.77 -24.95 -9.04
CA GLY A 133 -1.12 -25.42 -10.27
C GLY A 133 -1.35 -26.91 -10.53
N ILE A 134 -1.22 -27.75 -9.50
CA ILE A 134 -1.49 -29.20 -9.59
C ILE A 134 -2.97 -29.45 -9.93
N ALA A 135 -3.89 -28.74 -9.29
CA ALA A 135 -5.32 -28.88 -9.57
C ALA A 135 -5.67 -28.56 -11.03
N MET A 136 -5.10 -27.48 -11.59
CA MET A 136 -5.28 -27.12 -13.00
C MET A 136 -4.69 -28.19 -13.94
N LEU A 137 -3.52 -28.75 -13.64
CA LEU A 137 -2.92 -29.82 -14.43
C LEU A 137 -3.78 -31.10 -14.43
N LEU A 138 -4.27 -31.50 -13.25
CA LEU A 138 -5.15 -32.66 -13.09
C LEU A 138 -6.48 -32.47 -13.83
N PHE A 139 -7.04 -31.26 -13.83
CA PHE A 139 -8.26 -30.95 -14.57
C PHE A 139 -8.04 -30.90 -16.09
N SER A 140 -6.85 -30.47 -16.53
CA SER A 140 -6.51 -30.37 -17.95
C SER A 140 -6.41 -31.73 -18.64
N TRP A 141 -5.99 -32.76 -17.91
CA TRP A 141 -5.82 -34.12 -18.44
C TRP A 141 -7.10 -34.71 -19.04
N PRO A 142 -8.23 -34.87 -18.31
CA PRO A 142 -9.47 -35.40 -18.87
C PRO A 142 -10.15 -34.45 -19.86
N MET A 143 -9.92 -33.13 -19.75
CA MET A 143 -10.49 -32.14 -20.66
C MET A 143 -9.78 -32.07 -22.01
N THR A 144 -8.57 -32.63 -22.11
CA THR A 144 -7.73 -32.57 -23.30
C THR A 144 -8.43 -32.99 -24.60
N PRO A 145 -9.06 -34.18 -24.69
CA PRO A 145 -9.73 -34.58 -25.93
C PRO A 145 -10.90 -33.66 -26.30
N ILE A 146 -11.59 -33.09 -25.31
CA ILE A 146 -12.76 -32.22 -25.54
C ILE A 146 -12.30 -30.87 -26.06
N LEU A 147 -11.45 -30.17 -25.31
CA LEU A 147 -10.96 -28.84 -25.65
C LEU A 147 -10.20 -28.87 -26.98
N TYR A 148 -9.29 -29.83 -27.14
CA TYR A 148 -8.48 -29.91 -28.35
C TYR A 148 -9.32 -30.22 -29.60
N ASN A 149 -10.30 -31.13 -29.54
CA ASN A 149 -11.09 -31.46 -30.73
C ASN A 149 -12.17 -30.40 -31.02
N LYS A 150 -12.87 -29.90 -30.00
CA LYS A 150 -13.95 -28.91 -30.18
C LYS A 150 -13.43 -27.59 -30.73
N THR A 151 -12.32 -27.06 -30.20
CA THR A 151 -11.70 -25.84 -30.74
C THR A 151 -11.19 -26.04 -32.17
N GLY A 152 -10.64 -27.22 -32.47
CA GLY A 152 -10.25 -27.58 -33.83
C GLY A 152 -11.42 -27.60 -34.82
N CYS A 153 -12.54 -28.27 -34.48
CA CYS A 153 -13.75 -28.29 -35.30
C CYS A 153 -14.38 -26.90 -35.47
N TRP A 154 -14.33 -26.07 -34.44
CA TRP A 154 -14.83 -24.71 -34.50
C TRP A 154 -14.01 -23.84 -35.45
N LEU A 155 -12.67 -23.89 -35.36
CA LEU A 155 -11.77 -23.17 -36.27
C LEU A 155 -11.93 -23.59 -37.72
N THR A 156 -12.03 -24.90 -38.00
CA THR A 156 -12.26 -25.37 -39.38
C THR A 156 -13.61 -24.91 -39.92
N SER A 157 -14.64 -24.83 -39.07
CA SER A 157 -15.96 -24.33 -39.46
C SER A 157 -15.94 -22.84 -39.82
N ILE A 158 -15.21 -22.02 -39.05
CA ILE A 158 -15.04 -20.59 -39.34
C ILE A 158 -14.26 -20.39 -40.64
N TRP A 159 -13.18 -21.13 -40.84
CA TRP A 159 -12.35 -20.96 -42.02
C TRP A 159 -13.06 -21.33 -43.33
N LYS A 160 -13.90 -22.37 -43.30
CA LYS A 160 -14.77 -22.75 -44.42
C LYS A 160 -15.77 -21.66 -44.82
N LEU A 161 -15.99 -20.64 -43.98
CA LEU A 161 -16.78 -19.45 -44.33
C LEU A 161 -15.96 -18.38 -45.07
N ILE A 162 -14.63 -18.36 -44.90
CA ILE A 162 -13.73 -17.33 -45.41
C ILE A 162 -13.03 -17.77 -46.70
N SER A 163 -12.64 -19.05 -46.80
CA SER A 163 -11.99 -19.60 -48.00
C SER A 163 -12.44 -21.05 -48.27
N PRO A 164 -12.84 -21.40 -49.51
CA PRO A 164 -13.28 -22.75 -49.87
C PRO A 164 -12.13 -23.77 -50.05
N GLY A 165 -10.86 -23.38 -49.80
CA GLY A 165 -9.69 -24.26 -49.95
C GLY A 165 -9.59 -25.34 -48.84
N SER A 166 -9.10 -26.53 -49.21
CA SER A 166 -9.00 -27.72 -48.37
C SER A 166 -7.94 -27.61 -47.26
N TRP A 167 -8.33 -27.09 -46.10
CA TRP A 167 -7.57 -27.20 -44.84
C TRP A 167 -7.84 -28.52 -44.08
N ASP A 168 -8.50 -29.49 -44.75
CA ASP A 168 -8.64 -30.93 -44.42
C ASP A 168 -7.40 -31.54 -43.72
N THR A 169 -6.22 -31.06 -44.11
CA THR A 169 -4.88 -31.59 -43.78
C THR A 169 -4.12 -30.81 -42.70
N LEU A 170 -4.64 -29.68 -42.20
CA LEU A 170 -3.94 -28.74 -41.29
C LEU A 170 -4.53 -28.65 -39.89
N LEU A 171 -5.50 -29.49 -39.50
CA LEU A 171 -5.92 -29.62 -38.09
C LEU A 171 -6.38 -31.07 -37.87
N PRO A 172 -5.50 -32.00 -37.43
CA PRO A 172 -5.90 -33.39 -37.19
C PRO A 172 -6.89 -33.43 -36.02
N VAL A 173 -8.19 -33.50 -36.31
CA VAL A 173 -9.20 -33.89 -35.33
C VAL A 173 -8.97 -35.38 -35.07
N ILE A 174 -8.77 -35.76 -33.81
CA ILE A 174 -8.67 -37.19 -33.45
C ILE A 174 -10.06 -37.78 -33.62
N ARG A 175 -10.31 -38.32 -34.82
CA ARG A 175 -11.45 -39.16 -35.21
C ARG A 175 -12.83 -38.48 -35.12
N ALA A 176 -13.31 -38.01 -36.27
CA ALA A 176 -14.71 -38.15 -36.68
C ALA A 176 -14.81 -38.01 -38.20
N LYS A 177 -14.56 -39.10 -38.93
CA LYS A 177 -15.07 -39.27 -40.28
C LYS A 177 -16.56 -39.55 -40.15
N THR A 178 -17.35 -38.54 -39.80
CA THR A 178 -18.80 -38.59 -39.94
C THR A 178 -19.09 -38.09 -41.34
N GLU A 179 -19.54 -38.99 -42.20
CA GLU A 179 -20.13 -38.64 -43.49
C GLU A 179 -21.31 -37.70 -43.23
N SER A 180 -21.08 -36.39 -43.34
CA SER A 180 -22.15 -35.42 -43.33
C SER A 180 -22.79 -35.43 -44.71
N SER A 181 -23.94 -36.09 -44.81
CA SER A 181 -24.88 -36.00 -45.91
C SER A 181 -25.01 -34.56 -46.43
N HIS A 182 -24.82 -34.38 -47.74
CA HIS A 182 -25.09 -33.15 -48.47
C HIS A 182 -26.60 -32.87 -48.51
N GLN A 183 -27.18 -32.42 -47.41
CA GLN A 183 -28.45 -31.71 -47.45
C GLN A 183 -28.19 -30.21 -47.47
N ARG A 184 -28.65 -29.55 -48.55
CA ARG A 184 -28.68 -28.08 -48.69
C ARG A 184 -29.64 -27.49 -47.65
N VAL A 185 -29.18 -27.35 -46.43
CA VAL A 185 -29.77 -26.41 -45.47
C VAL A 185 -29.17 -25.04 -45.81
N THR A 186 -30.02 -24.05 -46.06
CA THR A 186 -29.62 -22.65 -46.19
C THR A 186 -28.78 -22.27 -44.96
N ARG A 187 -27.46 -22.10 -45.16
CA ARG A 187 -26.52 -21.81 -44.06
C ARG A 187 -26.74 -20.38 -43.59
N LEU A 188 -27.59 -20.18 -42.57
CA LEU A 188 -27.75 -18.92 -41.83
C LEU A 188 -26.55 -18.61 -40.91
N TRP A 189 -25.66 -19.59 -40.70
CA TRP A 189 -24.44 -19.50 -39.90
C TRP A 189 -23.49 -18.32 -40.20
N PRO A 190 -23.21 -17.93 -41.47
CA PRO A 190 -22.36 -16.78 -41.77
C PRO A 190 -22.98 -15.46 -41.31
N LEU A 191 -24.31 -15.31 -41.48
CA LEU A 191 -25.07 -14.15 -41.01
C LEU A 191 -25.07 -14.06 -39.48
N CYS A 192 -25.24 -15.18 -38.78
CA CYS A 192 -25.14 -15.23 -37.32
C CYS A 192 -23.72 -14.88 -36.82
N ALA A 193 -22.68 -15.37 -37.48
CA ALA A 193 -21.29 -15.05 -37.12
C ALA A 193 -20.97 -13.57 -37.36
N LEU A 194 -21.39 -13.01 -38.51
CA LEU A 194 -21.19 -11.60 -38.84
C LEU A 194 -21.96 -10.68 -37.88
N THR A 195 -23.23 -10.99 -37.58
CA THR A 195 -24.03 -10.21 -36.62
C THR A 195 -23.43 -10.26 -35.21
N THR A 196 -22.93 -11.43 -34.77
CA THR A 196 -22.23 -11.56 -33.48
C THR A 196 -20.95 -10.73 -33.46
N LEU A 197 -20.15 -10.76 -34.52
CA LEU A 197 -18.93 -9.96 -34.62
C LEU A 197 -19.24 -8.45 -34.59
N CYS A 198 -20.24 -8.00 -35.37
CA CYS A 198 -20.70 -6.61 -35.36
C CYS A 198 -21.20 -6.20 -33.97
N ALA A 199 -22.01 -7.03 -33.31
CA ALA A 199 -22.52 -6.76 -31.98
C ALA A 199 -21.39 -6.67 -30.94
N LEU A 200 -20.43 -7.59 -30.96
CA LEU A 200 -19.25 -7.54 -30.08
C LEU A 200 -18.41 -6.30 -30.32
N THR A 201 -18.23 -5.90 -31.59
CA THR A 201 -17.48 -4.70 -31.96
C THR A 201 -18.18 -3.45 -31.43
N VAL A 202 -19.49 -3.33 -31.63
CA VAL A 202 -20.29 -2.21 -31.11
C VAL A 202 -20.23 -2.18 -29.59
N LEU A 203 -20.39 -3.33 -28.92
CA LEU A 203 -20.29 -3.40 -27.46
C LEU A 203 -18.91 -2.98 -26.96
N GLN A 204 -17.83 -3.38 -27.64
CA GLN A 204 -16.46 -3.00 -27.29
C GLN A 204 -16.24 -1.48 -27.42
N PHE A 205 -16.81 -0.83 -28.44
CA PHE A 205 -16.71 0.63 -28.62
C PHE A 205 -17.60 1.42 -27.66
N LEU A 206 -18.77 0.90 -27.30
CA LEU A 206 -19.71 1.57 -26.38
C LEU A 206 -19.34 1.37 -24.91
N ARG A 207 -18.49 0.40 -24.59
CA ARG A 207 -18.10 0.09 -23.23
C ARG A 207 -17.09 1.12 -22.70
N PRO A 208 -17.26 1.64 -21.47
CA PRO A 208 -16.24 2.48 -20.84
C PRO A 208 -14.90 1.74 -20.68
N ALA A 209 -13.77 2.46 -20.76
CA ALA A 209 -12.46 1.86 -20.56
C ALA A 209 -12.25 1.38 -19.10
N VAL A 210 -12.56 2.23 -18.12
CA VAL A 210 -12.42 1.90 -16.69
C VAL A 210 -13.78 1.50 -16.10
N PRO A 211 -13.90 0.37 -15.38
CA PRO A 211 -12.89 -0.66 -15.09
C PRO A 211 -12.88 -1.83 -16.09
N TYR A 212 -13.59 -1.74 -17.22
CA TYR A 212 -13.86 -2.90 -18.07
C TYR A 212 -12.64 -3.41 -18.84
N ASP A 213 -11.68 -2.56 -19.19
CA ASP A 213 -10.43 -2.95 -19.85
C ASP A 213 -9.57 -3.79 -18.91
N HIS A 214 -9.51 -3.42 -17.63
CA HIS A 214 -8.88 -4.21 -16.56
C HIS A 214 -9.52 -5.59 -16.43
N ILE A 215 -10.85 -5.65 -16.40
CA ILE A 215 -11.60 -6.92 -16.31
C ILE A 215 -11.41 -7.78 -17.59
N SER A 216 -11.23 -7.13 -18.73
CA SER A 216 -11.04 -7.80 -20.03
C SER A 216 -9.63 -8.28 -20.28
N ALA A 217 -8.65 -7.81 -19.51
CA ALA A 217 -7.25 -8.18 -19.68
C ALA A 217 -7.10 -9.70 -19.64
N THR A 218 -6.41 -10.23 -20.64
CA THR A 218 -5.97 -11.62 -20.65
C THR A 218 -4.66 -11.74 -19.86
N LEU A 219 -4.43 -12.89 -19.23
CA LEU A 219 -3.36 -13.05 -18.25
C LEU A 219 -1.95 -12.69 -18.78
N PRO A 220 -1.52 -13.13 -19.98
CA PRO A 220 -0.22 -12.71 -20.52
C PRO A 220 -0.10 -11.21 -20.80
N VAL A 221 -1.22 -10.54 -21.14
CA VAL A 221 -1.25 -9.09 -21.33
C VAL A 221 -1.17 -8.39 -19.98
N ALA A 222 -1.89 -8.87 -18.96
CA ALA A 222 -1.80 -8.36 -17.60
C ALA A 222 -0.38 -8.48 -17.01
N MET A 223 0.37 -9.52 -17.38
CA MET A 223 1.77 -9.70 -16.98
C MET A 223 2.78 -8.89 -17.80
N SER A 224 2.40 -8.36 -18.96
CA SER A 224 3.34 -7.62 -19.83
C SER A 224 4.06 -6.43 -19.15
N PRO A 225 3.45 -5.69 -18.19
CA PRO A 225 4.15 -4.65 -17.44
C PRO A 225 5.31 -5.17 -16.59
N MET A 226 5.34 -6.47 -16.23
CA MET A 226 6.49 -7.06 -15.50
C MET A 226 7.75 -7.14 -16.34
N ILE A 227 7.58 -7.29 -17.66
CA ILE A 227 8.66 -7.55 -18.62
C ILE A 227 9.16 -6.23 -19.22
N GLN A 228 8.25 -5.27 -19.39
CA GLN A 228 8.61 -3.93 -19.83
C GLN A 228 9.23 -3.18 -18.66
N SER A 229 10.54 -2.93 -18.72
CA SER A 229 11.07 -1.81 -17.97
C SER A 229 10.27 -0.58 -18.41
N LYS A 230 9.52 0.04 -17.48
CA LYS A 230 8.86 1.32 -17.77
C LYS A 230 9.93 2.18 -18.42
N LEU A 231 9.79 2.46 -19.73
CA LEU A 231 10.62 3.47 -20.36
C LEU A 231 10.47 4.67 -19.44
N ARG A 232 11.58 5.18 -18.92
CA ARG A 232 11.60 6.50 -18.29
C ARG A 232 11.29 7.47 -19.42
N GLY A 233 10.01 7.57 -19.78
CA GLY A 233 9.50 8.68 -20.56
C GLY A 233 9.96 9.89 -19.78
N CYS A 234 10.84 10.68 -20.37
CA CYS A 234 11.17 11.97 -19.81
C CYS A 234 9.81 12.64 -19.62
N PRO A 235 9.47 13.13 -18.42
CA PRO A 235 8.39 14.09 -18.34
C PRO A 235 8.79 15.17 -19.34
N GLU A 236 8.05 15.29 -20.46
CA GLU A 236 8.01 16.54 -21.20
C GLU A 236 7.97 17.62 -20.14
N ASN A 237 8.91 18.56 -20.18
CA ASN A 237 9.10 19.58 -19.16
C ASN A 237 7.73 20.04 -18.62
N LEU A 238 7.26 19.39 -17.56
CA LEU A 238 6.13 19.81 -16.76
C LEU A 238 6.75 20.90 -15.91
N ALA A 239 7.12 22.00 -16.59
CA ALA A 239 7.08 23.30 -15.99
C ALA A 239 5.74 23.32 -15.26
N LEU A 240 5.74 23.75 -14.00
CA LEU A 240 4.56 24.04 -13.20
C LEU A 240 3.75 25.17 -13.88
N ASN A 241 3.28 24.95 -15.11
CA ASN A 241 2.45 25.87 -15.85
C ASN A 241 1.02 25.62 -15.39
N ALA A 242 0.34 26.69 -15.00
CA ALA A 242 -1.07 26.67 -14.63
C ALA A 242 -1.97 26.01 -15.71
N GLU A 243 -1.48 25.88 -16.95
CA GLU A 243 -2.14 25.25 -18.10
C GLU A 243 -2.27 23.72 -17.98
N SER A 244 -1.41 23.04 -17.19
CA SER A 244 -1.51 21.58 -16.96
C SER A 244 -2.39 21.20 -15.77
N PHE A 245 -2.81 22.19 -14.97
CA PHE A 245 -3.71 21.96 -13.85
C PHE A 245 -5.13 21.69 -14.37
N PRO A 246 -5.86 20.68 -13.85
CA PRO A 246 -7.18 20.29 -14.38
C PRO A 246 -8.25 21.40 -14.36
N LEU A 247 -8.08 22.41 -13.50
CA LEU A 247 -9.03 23.51 -13.30
C LEU A 247 -8.31 24.87 -13.42
N PRO A 248 -7.82 25.26 -14.62
CA PRO A 248 -6.93 26.41 -14.80
C PRO A 248 -7.58 27.74 -14.39
N GLU A 249 -8.91 27.85 -14.46
CA GLU A 249 -9.68 29.01 -13.99
C GLU A 249 -9.52 29.28 -12.48
N LEU A 250 -9.22 28.24 -11.69
CA LEU A 250 -8.94 28.42 -10.26
C LEU A 250 -7.57 29.05 -10.00
N LEU A 251 -6.68 29.07 -10.99
CA LEU A 251 -5.32 29.63 -10.89
C LEU A 251 -5.21 31.05 -11.46
N ALA A 252 -6.35 31.67 -11.80
CA ALA A 252 -6.40 33.00 -12.37
C ALA A 252 -5.75 34.05 -11.46
N ARG A 253 -5.12 35.06 -12.08
CA ARG A 253 -4.28 36.06 -11.37
C ARG A 253 -5.06 36.92 -10.36
N ASP A 254 -6.34 37.14 -10.62
CA ASP A 254 -7.27 37.83 -9.71
C ASP A 254 -7.51 37.08 -8.39
N ARG A 255 -7.19 35.78 -8.35
CA ARG A 255 -7.26 34.93 -7.14
C ARG A 255 -5.94 34.82 -6.39
N TRP A 256 -4.87 35.45 -6.88
CA TRP A 256 -3.58 35.40 -6.21
C TRP A 256 -3.64 36.12 -4.86
N ILE A 257 -3.02 35.51 -3.84
CA ILE A 257 -3.05 36.01 -2.47
C ILE A 257 -1.66 36.53 -2.11
N MET A 258 -1.61 37.80 -1.72
CA MET A 258 -0.38 38.46 -1.29
C MET A 258 0.17 37.84 0.01
N PRO A 259 1.50 37.81 0.20
CA PRO A 259 2.08 37.38 1.46
C PRO A 259 1.66 38.32 2.61
N LYS A 260 1.40 37.75 3.79
CA LYS A 260 1.02 38.48 5.01
C LYS A 260 1.63 37.79 6.23
N ASN A 261 2.41 38.50 7.06
CA ASN A 261 3.08 37.93 8.23
C ASN A 261 3.91 36.67 7.86
N ASN A 262 3.50 35.51 8.39
CA ASN A 262 4.10 34.19 8.11
C ASN A 262 3.49 33.50 6.89
N PHE A 263 2.35 33.97 6.39
CA PHE A 263 1.76 33.48 5.15
C PHE A 263 2.62 33.90 3.97
N LYS A 264 3.09 32.90 3.21
CA LYS A 264 4.09 33.05 2.15
C LYS A 264 3.53 33.65 0.85
N GLY A 265 2.21 33.86 0.77
CA GLY A 265 1.50 34.15 -0.47
C GLY A 265 1.09 32.87 -1.20
N TRP A 266 0.28 33.05 -2.23
CA TRP A 266 -0.18 32.02 -3.16
C TRP A 266 -0.36 32.63 -4.56
N ALA A 267 0.49 32.24 -5.50
CA ALA A 267 0.52 32.74 -6.87
C ALA A 267 1.02 31.62 -7.80
N PRO A 268 0.19 30.56 -8.00
CA PRO A 268 0.57 29.39 -8.80
C PRO A 268 0.67 29.73 -10.29
N GLY A 269 1.49 28.94 -11.01
CA GLY A 269 1.72 29.09 -12.44
C GLY A 269 3.18 29.39 -12.80
N LYS A 270 3.39 30.00 -13.98
CA LYS A 270 4.74 30.32 -14.50
C LYS A 270 5.48 31.27 -13.55
N ASP A 271 6.82 31.24 -13.62
CA ASP A 271 7.70 32.06 -12.79
C ASP A 271 7.24 33.52 -12.73
N ASN A 272 7.04 34.01 -11.51
CA ASN A 272 6.55 35.35 -11.22
C ASN A 272 7.28 35.93 -10.01
N MET A 273 7.07 37.23 -9.76
CA MET A 273 7.78 37.96 -8.71
C MET A 273 7.59 37.36 -7.31
N PHE A 274 6.43 36.77 -7.01
CA PHE A 274 6.15 36.18 -5.68
C PHE A 274 6.95 34.89 -5.45
N ILE A 275 7.08 34.07 -6.50
CA ILE A 275 7.89 32.85 -6.50
C ILE A 275 9.36 33.21 -6.26
N GLN A 276 9.88 34.24 -6.94
CA GLN A 276 11.26 34.72 -6.78
C GLN A 276 11.49 35.31 -5.39
N GLN A 277 10.59 36.17 -4.92
CA GLN A 277 10.66 36.80 -3.60
C GLN A 277 10.72 35.77 -2.47
N TYR A 278 9.98 34.66 -2.57
CA TYR A 278 10.04 33.58 -1.57
C TYR A 278 11.45 32.96 -1.45
N PHE A 279 12.15 32.80 -2.58
CA PHE A 279 13.49 32.24 -2.63
C PHE A 279 14.57 33.21 -2.18
N GLU A 280 14.38 34.51 -2.40
CA GLU A 280 15.32 35.57 -1.99
C GLU A 280 15.17 35.96 -0.53
N ARG A 281 13.97 35.75 0.06
CA ARG A 281 13.67 36.08 1.46
C ARG A 281 14.74 35.53 2.41
N SER A 282 15.47 36.44 3.05
CA SER A 282 16.38 36.12 4.14
C SER A 282 15.59 35.61 5.35
N ARG A 283 16.14 34.64 6.07
CA ARG A 283 15.52 34.03 7.25
C ARG A 283 16.55 34.09 8.38
N ASN A 284 16.17 34.72 9.48
CA ASN A 284 17.04 34.98 10.64
C ASN A 284 17.38 33.71 11.45
N TRP A 285 16.58 32.65 11.32
CA TRP A 285 16.78 31.38 12.02
C TRP A 285 17.71 30.39 11.28
N ILE A 286 18.18 30.71 10.07
CA ILE A 286 19.06 29.82 9.31
C ILE A 286 20.43 29.75 9.98
N LEU A 287 20.90 28.53 10.26
CA LEU A 287 22.24 28.26 10.76
C LEU A 287 23.27 28.22 9.61
N GLU A 288 24.55 28.40 9.94
CA GLU A 288 25.65 28.25 8.97
C GLU A 288 25.73 26.83 8.40
N SER A 289 25.43 25.82 9.23
CA SER A 289 25.37 24.40 8.85
C SER A 289 23.97 23.85 9.09
N LEU A 290 23.21 23.69 8.01
CA LEU A 290 21.85 23.14 8.04
C LEU A 290 21.89 21.60 8.11
N PRO A 291 20.95 20.97 8.84
CA PRO A 291 20.79 19.52 8.80
C PRO A 291 20.14 19.05 7.48
N PRO A 292 20.20 17.74 7.18
CA PRO A 292 19.49 17.18 6.04
C PRO A 292 18.00 17.55 6.05
N GLY A 293 17.39 17.74 4.88
CA GLY A 293 16.01 18.19 4.70
C GLY A 293 15.82 19.72 4.63
N PHE A 294 16.84 20.50 4.99
CA PHE A 294 16.82 21.96 4.93
C PHE A 294 17.59 22.55 3.74
N GLU A 295 18.02 21.72 2.77
CA GLU A 295 18.86 22.09 1.63
C GLU A 295 18.22 23.19 0.77
N ARG A 296 16.88 23.28 0.75
CA ARG A 296 16.15 24.32 0.02
C ARG A 296 16.44 25.75 0.48
N TRP A 297 16.99 25.91 1.69
CA TRP A 297 17.37 27.20 2.26
C TRP A 297 18.89 27.44 2.27
N ASP A 298 19.69 26.48 1.83
CA ASP A 298 21.14 26.66 1.69
C ASP A 298 21.44 27.46 0.41
N LYS A 299 21.78 28.74 0.58
CA LYS A 299 22.12 29.64 -0.53
C LYS A 299 23.35 29.17 -1.31
N LYS A 300 24.39 28.67 -0.63
CA LYS A 300 25.65 28.25 -1.27
C LYS A 300 25.42 27.00 -2.11
N LEU A 301 24.74 26.01 -1.55
CA LEU A 301 24.40 24.78 -2.25
C LEU A 301 23.49 25.05 -3.45
N ARG A 302 22.50 25.95 -3.30
CA ARG A 302 21.61 26.34 -4.40
C ARG A 302 22.38 27.01 -5.53
N MET A 303 23.24 27.99 -5.23
CA MET A 303 24.05 28.69 -6.23
C MET A 303 25.05 27.75 -6.93
N ALA A 304 25.66 26.84 -6.17
CA ALA A 304 26.57 25.84 -6.72
C ALA A 304 25.85 24.87 -7.69
N LYS A 305 24.66 24.39 -7.32
CA LYS A 305 23.83 23.53 -8.19
C LYS A 305 23.37 24.28 -9.44
N GLN A 306 22.90 25.52 -9.31
CA GLN A 306 22.51 26.36 -10.46
C GLN A 306 23.69 26.62 -11.40
N ALA A 307 24.89 26.88 -10.87
CA ALA A 307 26.09 27.07 -11.66
C ALA A 307 26.53 25.76 -12.36
N ALA A 308 26.41 24.61 -11.70
CA ALA A 308 26.70 23.30 -12.28
C ALA A 308 25.75 22.98 -13.45
N GLU A 309 24.45 23.26 -13.31
CA GLU A 309 23.46 23.06 -14.37
C GLU A 309 23.63 23.98 -15.57
N ASN A 310 23.95 25.26 -15.35
CA ASN A 310 24.22 26.19 -16.44
C ASN A 310 25.45 25.76 -17.26
N LYS A 311 26.42 25.10 -16.62
CA LYS A 311 27.57 24.47 -17.31
C LYS A 311 27.19 23.21 -18.09
N THR A 312 26.25 22.40 -17.60
CA THR A 312 25.80 21.18 -18.30
C THR A 312 24.90 21.51 -19.50
N LYS A 313 24.08 22.56 -19.40
CA LYS A 313 23.27 23.08 -20.52
C LYS A 313 24.11 23.59 -21.70
N ALA A 314 25.33 24.06 -21.45
CA ALA A 314 26.25 24.50 -22.51
C ALA A 314 26.93 23.34 -23.26
N ALA A 315 26.74 22.09 -22.82
CA ALA A 315 27.45 20.91 -23.34
C ALA A 315 26.52 19.80 -23.89
N GLN A 316 25.21 20.02 -23.97
CA GLN A 316 24.24 19.02 -24.47
C GLN A 316 23.51 19.52 -25.72
N ASP A 317 24.21 19.47 -26.85
CA ASP A 317 23.65 19.31 -28.20
C ASP A 317 24.06 17.93 -28.72
N GLU A 318 23.56 16.83 -28.14
CA GLU A 318 23.54 15.51 -28.79
C GLU A 318 22.71 14.46 -28.01
N LYS A 319 21.66 13.96 -28.68
CA LYS A 319 20.93 12.67 -28.57
C LYS A 319 20.53 12.07 -27.20
N ASP A 320 19.21 11.91 -27.06
CA ASP A 320 18.50 10.77 -26.43
C ASP A 320 18.87 10.30 -25.03
N LYS A 321 19.23 11.22 -24.14
CA LYS A 321 19.03 11.00 -22.70
C LYS A 321 18.14 12.11 -22.18
N CYS A 322 17.09 11.73 -21.45
CA CYS A 322 16.32 12.68 -20.67
C CYS A 322 17.28 13.62 -19.97
N PRO A 323 17.05 14.96 -19.99
CA PRO A 323 17.79 15.80 -19.10
C PRO A 323 17.37 15.36 -17.71
N ASP A 324 18.17 14.49 -17.09
CA ASP A 324 18.28 14.46 -15.65
C ASP A 324 18.53 15.92 -15.31
N ARG A 325 17.51 16.61 -14.81
CA ARG A 325 17.69 17.78 -13.97
C ARG A 325 17.70 17.25 -12.54
N PRO A 326 18.77 16.59 -12.07
CA PRO A 326 18.83 16.14 -10.71
C PRO A 326 18.97 17.39 -9.83
N GLY A 327 17.85 17.79 -9.21
CA GLY A 327 17.91 18.47 -7.91
C GLY A 327 18.12 19.98 -7.88
N THR A 328 17.59 20.76 -8.84
CA THR A 328 17.54 22.23 -8.74
C THR A 328 16.19 22.85 -8.45
N GLN A 329 15.09 22.11 -8.65
CA GLN A 329 13.77 22.62 -8.30
C GLN A 329 13.39 22.16 -6.89
N TYR A 330 13.73 22.98 -5.90
CA TYR A 330 13.16 22.84 -4.57
C TYR A 330 11.69 23.25 -4.59
N TYR A 331 10.86 22.53 -3.82
CA TYR A 331 9.45 22.85 -3.67
C TYR A 331 9.24 24.33 -3.25
N ASN A 332 8.41 25.03 -4.03
CA ASN A 332 8.00 26.39 -3.74
C ASN A 332 6.49 26.42 -3.38
N PRO A 333 6.14 26.68 -2.10
CA PRO A 333 4.75 26.73 -1.66
C PRO A 333 3.96 27.93 -2.19
N VAL A 334 4.58 28.89 -2.88
CA VAL A 334 3.85 29.98 -3.56
C VAL A 334 3.37 29.54 -4.93
N ALA A 335 4.14 28.66 -5.59
CA ALA A 335 3.87 28.14 -6.92
C ALA A 335 2.92 26.92 -6.94
N ASP A 336 2.66 26.31 -5.77
CA ASP A 336 1.90 25.07 -5.66
C ASP A 336 0.38 25.31 -5.73
N PRO A 337 -0.30 24.86 -6.80
CA PRO A 337 -1.75 25.03 -6.96
C PRO A 337 -2.56 24.17 -5.97
N LEU A 338 -1.98 23.11 -5.41
CA LEU A 338 -2.64 22.19 -4.47
C LEU A 338 -2.37 22.53 -3.00
N LYS A 339 -1.58 23.57 -2.73
CA LYS A 339 -1.27 23.94 -1.35
C LYS A 339 -2.51 24.45 -0.63
N ILE A 340 -2.90 23.70 0.39
CA ILE A 340 -3.82 24.15 1.43
C ILE A 340 -2.98 24.58 2.63
N SER A 341 -3.26 25.75 3.19
CA SER A 341 -2.54 26.25 4.36
C SER A 341 -3.46 26.96 5.32
N ASN A 342 -3.34 26.60 6.59
CA ASN A 342 -3.98 27.27 7.72
C ASN A 342 -2.97 28.13 8.51
N LEU A 343 -1.76 28.37 7.98
CA LEU A 343 -0.71 29.14 8.69
C LEU A 343 -1.05 30.63 8.89
N ASN A 344 -2.10 31.12 8.22
CA ASN A 344 -2.68 32.44 8.40
C ASN A 344 -3.83 32.47 9.42
N LEU A 345 -4.20 31.31 9.99
CA LEU A 345 -5.23 31.17 10.99
C LEU A 345 -4.59 30.87 12.34
N GLU A 346 -5.15 31.45 13.40
CA GLU A 346 -4.84 31.06 14.78
C GLU A 346 -5.43 29.66 15.05
N PRO A 347 -4.80 28.84 15.92
CA PRO A 347 -5.49 27.68 16.47
C PRO A 347 -6.78 28.11 17.17
N TYR A 348 -7.78 27.21 17.23
CA TYR A 348 -9.03 27.45 17.95
C TYR A 348 -8.77 27.97 19.36
N GLU A 349 -9.56 28.94 19.81
CA GLU A 349 -9.36 29.63 21.09
C GLU A 349 -9.35 28.65 22.26
N GLU A 350 -10.25 27.68 22.24
CA GLU A 350 -10.37 26.63 23.24
C GLU A 350 -9.12 25.76 23.32
N LEU A 351 -8.50 25.45 22.17
CA LEU A 351 -7.24 24.70 22.13
C LEU A 351 -6.08 25.55 22.65
N ARG A 352 -6.06 26.85 22.32
CA ARG A 352 -5.02 27.76 22.83
C ARG A 352 -5.08 27.86 24.34
N GLU A 353 -6.27 28.04 24.91
CA GLU A 353 -6.47 28.12 26.34
C GLU A 353 -6.13 26.80 27.04
N ALA A 354 -6.50 25.66 26.45
CA ALA A 354 -6.16 24.34 27.00
C ALA A 354 -4.65 24.05 26.98
N LEU A 355 -3.93 24.53 25.96
CA LEU A 355 -2.51 24.21 25.74
C LEU A 355 -1.53 25.22 26.35
N LYS A 356 -1.98 26.41 26.78
CA LYS A 356 -1.10 27.53 27.19
C LYS A 356 -0.12 27.18 28.31
N ASP A 357 -0.58 26.40 29.29
CA ASP A 357 0.20 26.07 30.49
C ASP A 357 0.87 24.69 30.40
N ILE A 358 0.63 23.93 29.32
CA ILE A 358 1.20 22.59 29.14
C ILE A 358 2.69 22.69 28.81
N LEU A 359 3.48 21.82 29.44
CA LEU A 359 4.90 21.65 29.15
C LEU A 359 5.12 20.31 28.45
N ILE A 360 5.52 20.36 27.19
CA ILE A 360 5.86 19.15 26.43
C ILE A 360 7.37 18.97 26.51
N SER A 361 7.84 18.03 27.33
CA SER A 361 9.25 17.61 27.37
C SER A 361 9.53 16.54 26.31
N HIS A 362 8.63 15.57 26.16
CA HIS A 362 8.77 14.42 25.25
C HIS A 362 7.60 14.33 24.26
N VAL A 363 7.81 13.64 23.15
CA VAL A 363 6.79 13.35 22.14
C VAL A 363 6.87 11.88 21.76
N VAL A 364 5.74 11.19 21.81
CA VAL A 364 5.58 9.80 21.36
C VAL A 364 4.53 9.78 20.27
N LEU A 365 4.92 9.44 19.06
CA LEU A 365 4.02 9.26 17.91
C LEU A 365 3.86 7.77 17.66
N VAL A 366 2.65 7.25 17.89
CA VAL A 366 2.29 5.86 17.67
C VAL A 366 1.51 5.77 16.37
N THR A 367 2.11 5.14 15.36
CA THR A 367 1.43 4.76 14.13
C THR A 367 0.94 3.33 14.28
N MET A 368 -0.38 3.17 14.30
CA MET A 368 -1.02 1.87 14.46
C MET A 368 -1.37 1.30 13.09
N GLU A 369 -0.85 0.12 12.78
CA GLU A 369 -1.08 -0.57 11.51
C GLU A 369 -2.54 -0.98 11.35
N SER A 370 -3.12 -0.81 10.16
CA SER A 370 -4.49 -1.17 9.81
C SER A 370 -5.55 -0.68 10.83
N ALA A 371 -5.25 0.38 11.57
CA ALA A 371 -6.06 0.85 12.68
C ALA A 371 -7.15 1.81 12.21
N ARG A 372 -8.40 1.50 12.58
CA ARG A 372 -9.58 2.20 12.09
C ARG A 372 -10.31 2.95 13.19
N LYS A 373 -10.79 4.16 12.89
CA LYS A 373 -11.53 4.97 13.86
C LYS A 373 -12.85 4.33 14.33
N ASP A 374 -13.49 3.50 13.52
CA ASP A 374 -14.71 2.77 13.91
C ASP A 374 -14.47 1.60 14.89
N MET A 375 -13.21 1.32 15.22
CA MET A 375 -12.77 0.34 16.22
C MET A 375 -11.95 0.97 17.36
N PHE A 376 -11.68 2.28 17.31
CA PHE A 376 -10.84 2.99 18.28
C PHE A 376 -11.61 4.15 18.96
N PRO A 377 -12.47 3.86 19.96
CA PRO A 377 -12.98 2.53 20.35
C PRO A 377 -14.17 2.08 19.48
N ILE A 378 -14.51 0.79 19.54
CA ILE A 378 -15.76 0.28 18.96
C ILE A 378 -16.95 0.82 19.76
N GLN A 379 -18.00 1.26 19.05
CA GLN A 379 -19.21 1.81 19.70
C GLN A 379 -20.46 0.98 19.39
N GLN A 380 -21.38 0.92 20.36
CA GLN A 380 -22.69 0.31 20.17
C GLN A 380 -23.47 1.05 19.07
N GLY A 381 -24.08 0.30 18.14
CA GLY A 381 -24.82 0.86 17.01
C GLY A 381 -23.97 1.28 15.81
N SER A 382 -22.63 1.17 15.90
CA SER A 382 -21.72 1.36 14.76
C SER A 382 -21.98 0.36 13.63
N HIS A 383 -21.39 0.59 12.46
CA HIS A 383 -21.57 -0.30 11.31
C HIS A 383 -21.05 -1.72 11.60
N ILE A 384 -19.84 -1.83 12.16
CA ILE A 384 -19.23 -3.12 12.52
C ILE A 384 -20.05 -3.80 13.62
N HIS A 385 -20.50 -3.07 14.65
CA HIS A 385 -21.39 -3.62 15.68
C HIS A 385 -22.65 -4.26 15.07
N LYS A 386 -23.31 -3.57 14.13
CA LYS A 386 -24.49 -4.10 13.42
C LYS A 386 -24.15 -5.30 12.54
N GLN A 387 -22.99 -5.33 11.89
CA GLN A 387 -22.55 -6.50 11.11
C GLN A 387 -22.31 -7.71 12.02
N ILE A 388 -21.68 -7.53 13.17
CA ILE A 388 -21.46 -8.58 14.16
C ILE A 388 -22.80 -9.15 14.63
N HIS A 389 -23.75 -8.30 15.02
CA HIS A 389 -25.09 -8.73 15.44
C HIS A 389 -25.84 -9.52 14.37
N ARG A 390 -25.67 -9.17 13.08
CA ARG A 390 -26.27 -9.89 11.96
C ARG A 390 -25.66 -11.27 11.72
N SER A 391 -24.46 -11.53 12.21
CA SER A 391 -23.82 -12.85 12.08
C SER A 391 -24.39 -13.93 13.01
N TYR A 392 -25.22 -13.53 13.99
CA TYR A 392 -25.90 -14.42 14.92
C TYR A 392 -27.30 -14.77 14.42
N LYS A 393 -27.64 -16.06 14.42
CA LYS A 393 -28.98 -16.56 14.09
C LYS A 393 -30.01 -16.14 15.14
N ASP A 394 -31.27 -16.10 14.75
CA ASP A 394 -32.37 -15.83 15.67
C ASP A 394 -32.47 -16.94 16.73
N GLY A 395 -32.57 -16.54 18.00
CA GLY A 395 -32.57 -17.45 19.15
C GLY A 395 -31.19 -17.90 19.64
N ASP A 396 -30.08 -17.43 19.05
CA ASP A 396 -28.74 -17.69 19.58
C ASP A 396 -28.51 -16.91 20.89
N THR A 397 -28.48 -17.64 22.01
CA THR A 397 -28.21 -17.08 23.35
C THR A 397 -26.89 -16.29 23.43
N ASN A 398 -25.91 -16.57 22.56
CA ASN A 398 -24.65 -15.82 22.54
C ASN A 398 -24.79 -14.41 21.97
N LYS A 399 -25.88 -14.13 21.23
CA LYS A 399 -26.16 -12.80 20.67
C LYS A 399 -26.34 -11.75 21.76
N GLU A 400 -26.90 -12.14 22.89
CA GLU A 400 -27.10 -11.27 24.06
C GLU A 400 -25.79 -11.03 24.83
N LEU A 401 -24.82 -11.95 24.72
CA LEU A 401 -23.52 -11.88 25.40
C LEU A 401 -22.47 -11.10 24.60
N VAL A 402 -22.67 -10.90 23.29
CA VAL A 402 -21.66 -10.30 22.41
C VAL A 402 -21.36 -8.85 22.77
N ASP A 403 -22.36 -8.06 23.18
CA ASP A 403 -22.15 -6.68 23.61
C ASP A 403 -21.25 -6.60 24.85
N GLY A 404 -21.35 -7.57 25.77
CA GLY A 404 -20.44 -7.69 26.90
C GLY A 404 -19.00 -7.93 26.46
N LYS A 405 -18.77 -8.80 25.47
CA LYS A 405 -17.44 -9.04 24.89
C LYS A 405 -16.90 -7.81 24.16
N LEU A 406 -17.72 -7.16 23.35
CA LEU A 406 -17.34 -5.98 22.57
C LEU A 406 -17.01 -4.78 23.47
N SER A 407 -17.72 -4.63 24.59
CA SER A 407 -17.42 -3.59 25.58
C SER A 407 -16.05 -3.71 26.24
N GLN A 408 -15.39 -4.87 26.09
CA GLN A 408 -14.04 -5.16 26.57
C GLN A 408 -12.98 -5.17 25.46
N LEU A 409 -13.36 -4.87 24.22
CA LEU A 409 -12.48 -5.03 23.06
C LEU A 409 -11.37 -3.98 23.01
N THR A 410 -11.71 -2.70 23.18
CA THR A 410 -10.76 -1.58 23.04
C THR A 410 -10.83 -0.62 24.23
N ARG A 411 -10.51 -1.14 25.42
CA ARG A 411 -10.61 -0.41 26.70
C ARG A 411 -9.57 0.68 26.85
N VAL A 412 -8.40 0.57 26.22
CA VAL A 412 -7.38 1.62 26.24
C VAL A 412 -7.83 2.76 25.33
N ALA A 413 -8.31 2.44 24.12
CA ALA A 413 -8.90 3.42 23.20
C ALA A 413 -10.04 4.23 23.85
N GLU A 414 -10.92 3.60 24.63
CA GLU A 414 -11.96 4.32 25.37
C GLU A 414 -11.38 5.36 26.34
N GLN A 415 -10.32 5.01 27.05
CA GLN A 415 -9.69 5.92 28.00
C GLN A 415 -8.97 7.08 27.30
N VAL A 416 -8.22 6.81 26.24
CA VAL A 416 -7.48 7.88 25.53
C VAL A 416 -8.37 8.78 24.69
N THR A 417 -9.57 8.35 24.31
CA THR A 417 -10.52 9.16 23.50
C THR A 417 -11.64 9.80 24.32
N GLY A 418 -11.95 9.27 25.51
CA GLY A 418 -13.14 9.63 26.28
C GLY A 418 -14.45 9.05 25.71
N GLU A 419 -14.41 8.34 24.57
CA GLU A 419 -15.56 7.64 23.99
C GLU A 419 -15.76 6.28 24.68
N SER A 420 -16.98 5.75 24.66
CA SER A 420 -17.27 4.46 25.28
C SER A 420 -18.20 3.59 24.43
N PHE A 421 -18.07 2.27 24.57
CA PHE A 421 -18.95 1.33 23.86
C PHE A 421 -20.43 1.59 24.16
N PHE A 422 -20.79 1.66 25.45
CA PHE A 422 -22.13 2.05 25.90
C PHE A 422 -22.20 3.56 26.12
N SER A 423 -23.24 4.22 25.60
CA SER A 423 -23.45 5.65 25.83
C SER A 423 -23.80 5.99 27.30
N SER A 424 -24.39 5.06 28.04
CA SER A 424 -24.76 5.23 29.44
C SER A 424 -23.59 4.89 30.38
N PRO A 425 -23.12 5.81 31.24
CA PRO A 425 -22.02 5.56 32.17
C PRO A 425 -22.25 4.37 33.12
N GLU A 426 -23.49 4.17 33.57
CA GLU A 426 -23.88 3.08 34.48
C GLU A 426 -23.71 1.69 33.90
N LYS A 427 -23.70 1.57 32.56
CA LYS A 427 -23.52 0.30 31.84
C LYS A 427 -22.06 0.01 31.51
N ARG A 428 -21.15 0.92 31.83
CA ARG A 428 -19.72 0.75 31.53
C ARG A 428 -19.14 -0.32 32.45
N PRO A 429 -18.55 -1.38 31.91
CA PRO A 429 -17.94 -2.41 32.74
C PRO A 429 -16.65 -1.90 33.37
N ASN A 430 -16.26 -2.51 34.48
CA ASN A 430 -14.95 -2.27 35.09
C ASN A 430 -13.82 -2.66 34.14
N LEU A 431 -12.67 -1.98 34.27
CA LEU A 431 -11.43 -2.35 33.59
C LEU A 431 -10.96 -3.72 34.10
N LEU A 432 -10.59 -4.60 33.16
CA LEU A 432 -9.98 -5.89 33.49
C LEU A 432 -8.58 -5.69 34.11
N PRO A 433 -8.11 -6.64 34.95
CA PRO A 433 -6.74 -6.61 35.47
C PRO A 433 -5.70 -6.53 34.33
N GLY A 434 -4.69 -5.69 34.50
CA GLY A 434 -3.62 -5.49 33.50
C GLY A 434 -3.92 -4.46 32.42
N VAL A 435 -5.16 -3.98 32.30
CA VAL A 435 -5.49 -2.84 31.41
C VAL A 435 -4.94 -1.57 32.04
N TRP A 436 -4.22 -0.78 31.24
CA TRP A 436 -3.73 0.55 31.63
C TRP A 436 -4.87 1.42 32.13
N ARG A 437 -4.61 2.22 33.17
CA ARG A 437 -5.61 3.10 33.79
C ARG A 437 -5.18 4.54 33.66
N ASP A 438 -5.96 5.31 32.91
CA ASP A 438 -5.78 6.75 32.82
C ASP A 438 -6.11 7.45 34.15
N GLN A 439 -5.45 8.59 34.39
CA GLN A 439 -5.66 9.41 35.60
C GLN A 439 -6.67 10.55 35.38
N SER A 440 -7.15 10.76 34.16
CA SER A 440 -8.12 11.82 33.87
C SER A 440 -9.47 11.55 34.53
N ALA A 441 -10.25 12.61 34.70
CA ALA A 441 -11.59 12.50 35.26
C ALA A 441 -12.51 11.63 34.39
N PRO A 442 -13.55 10.98 34.96
CA PRO A 442 -14.44 10.11 34.20
C PRO A 442 -15.06 10.80 32.97
N GLY A 443 -14.94 10.16 31.80
CA GLY A 443 -15.44 10.70 30.53
C GLY A 443 -14.53 11.73 29.86
N MET A 444 -13.38 12.04 30.46
CA MET A 444 -12.30 12.79 29.81
C MET A 444 -11.39 11.85 29.02
N GLY A 445 -10.64 12.43 28.10
CA GLY A 445 -9.62 11.78 27.29
C GLY A 445 -8.79 12.82 26.55
N GLY A 446 -7.96 12.38 25.61
CA GLY A 446 -7.22 13.26 24.71
C GLY A 446 -8.10 13.90 23.62
N ILE A 447 -7.48 14.75 22.81
CA ILE A 447 -8.15 15.35 21.64
C ILE A 447 -8.40 14.24 20.61
N ASN A 448 -9.66 13.86 20.45
CA ASN A 448 -10.10 12.83 19.52
C ASN A 448 -10.64 13.47 18.22
N VAL A 449 -10.00 13.17 17.08
CA VAL A 449 -10.38 13.73 15.77
C VAL A 449 -11.16 12.69 14.97
N VAL A 450 -12.46 12.92 14.82
CA VAL A 450 -13.34 12.09 13.98
C VAL A 450 -13.28 12.59 12.53
N GLY A 451 -13.06 11.69 11.58
CA GLY A 451 -12.95 12.03 10.15
C GLY A 451 -11.53 12.40 9.69
N ALA A 452 -10.50 12.05 10.47
CA ALA A 452 -9.13 12.06 9.97
C ALA A 452 -8.98 10.99 8.88
N ASN A 453 -8.35 11.36 7.76
CA ASN A 453 -8.06 10.45 6.66
C ASN A 453 -6.58 10.09 6.66
N THR A 454 -6.28 8.85 6.30
CA THR A 454 -4.89 8.42 6.12
C THR A 454 -4.17 9.23 5.03
N GLY A 455 -2.86 9.35 5.16
CA GLY A 455 -2.00 10.01 4.17
C GLY A 455 -1.77 9.18 2.90
N SER A 456 -1.94 7.86 2.97
CA SER A 456 -1.72 6.94 1.84
C SER A 456 -2.33 5.56 2.09
N SER A 457 -2.47 4.76 1.03
CA SER A 457 -2.87 3.35 1.10
C SER A 457 -1.71 2.39 1.40
N LEU A 458 -0.53 2.91 1.74
CA LEU A 458 0.67 2.14 2.12
C LEU A 458 1.24 2.71 3.41
N SER A 459 1.46 1.84 4.42
CA SER A 459 1.79 2.23 5.79
C SER A 459 2.94 3.26 5.87
N PHE A 460 4.06 3.01 5.18
CA PHE A 460 5.23 3.89 5.26
C PHE A 460 5.14 5.17 4.42
N LYS A 461 4.23 5.24 3.45
CA LYS A 461 3.86 6.53 2.83
C LYS A 461 3.05 7.38 3.82
N SER A 462 2.19 6.76 4.63
CA SER A 462 1.46 7.45 5.70
C SER A 462 2.37 7.89 6.85
N VAL A 463 3.37 7.09 7.21
CA VAL A 463 4.46 7.49 8.14
C VAL A 463 5.16 8.73 7.59
N LEU A 464 5.54 8.74 6.31
CA LEU A 464 6.15 9.92 5.70
C LEU A 464 5.24 11.17 5.79
N GLY A 465 3.93 11.00 5.56
CA GLY A 465 2.94 12.08 5.68
C GLY A 465 2.85 12.66 7.10
N SER A 466 2.74 11.80 8.12
CA SER A 466 2.65 12.20 9.53
C SER A 466 3.94 12.80 10.09
N HIS A 467 5.10 12.39 9.56
CA HIS A 467 6.41 12.84 10.05
C HIS A 467 6.96 14.06 9.32
N CYS A 468 6.59 14.26 8.06
CA CYS A 468 7.17 15.31 7.21
C CYS A 468 6.13 16.30 6.67
N GLY A 469 4.84 16.03 6.83
CA GLY A 469 3.77 16.89 6.28
C GLY A 469 3.78 16.91 4.75
N VAL A 470 4.13 15.78 4.12
CA VAL A 470 4.21 15.64 2.67
C VAL A 470 3.09 14.74 2.15
N GLY A 471 2.57 15.06 0.95
CA GLY A 471 1.68 14.16 0.23
C GLY A 471 2.47 13.02 -0.39
N ALA A 472 1.93 11.80 -0.29
CA ALA A 472 2.53 10.64 -0.93
C ALA A 472 2.47 10.75 -2.46
N LEU A 473 3.50 10.24 -3.14
CA LEU A 473 3.50 10.13 -4.59
C LEU A 473 2.44 9.11 -5.01
N PRO A 474 1.65 9.39 -6.07
CA PRO A 474 0.70 8.45 -6.66
C PRO A 474 1.44 7.42 -7.53
N LYS A 475 2.39 6.73 -6.90
CA LYS A 475 3.17 5.64 -7.47
C LYS A 475 3.19 4.51 -6.45
N ASP A 476 3.13 3.29 -6.97
CA ASP A 476 3.28 2.08 -6.17
C ASP A 476 4.63 2.09 -5.47
N PHE A 477 4.66 1.50 -4.27
CA PHE A 477 5.85 1.41 -3.43
C PHE A 477 6.43 2.78 -3.03
N LEU A 478 7.41 2.75 -2.12
CA LEU A 478 7.97 3.90 -1.45
C LEU A 478 8.97 4.65 -2.35
N GLU A 479 8.53 5.09 -3.51
CA GLU A 479 9.32 5.81 -4.50
C GLU A 479 9.84 7.17 -4.00
N GLU A 480 9.31 7.68 -2.90
CA GLU A 480 9.81 8.86 -2.20
C GLU A 480 11.27 8.70 -1.78
N VAL A 481 11.74 7.48 -1.52
CA VAL A 481 13.15 7.22 -1.20
C VAL A 481 14.09 7.45 -2.38
N ASN A 482 13.59 7.60 -3.60
CA ASN A 482 14.41 7.96 -4.76
C ASN A 482 14.57 9.49 -4.90
N GLY A 483 13.70 10.28 -4.28
CA GLY A 483 13.71 11.75 -4.32
C GLY A 483 14.27 12.41 -3.06
N GLN A 484 14.29 13.74 -3.03
CA GLN A 484 14.44 14.49 -1.79
C GLN A 484 13.05 14.72 -1.19
N ILE A 485 12.88 14.46 0.11
CA ILE A 485 11.65 14.80 0.82
C ILE A 485 11.55 16.34 0.84
N TYR A 486 10.49 16.88 0.25
CA TYR A 486 10.43 18.29 -0.09
C TYR A 486 10.10 19.22 1.10
N GLN A 487 9.79 18.64 2.26
CA GLN A 487 9.64 19.33 3.54
C GLN A 487 10.50 18.66 4.61
N PRO A 488 11.09 19.43 5.55
CA PRO A 488 11.77 18.85 6.69
C PRO A 488 10.85 18.00 7.55
N CYS A 489 11.32 16.81 7.91
CA CYS A 489 10.65 15.90 8.82
C CYS A 489 10.90 16.29 10.28
N ILE A 490 10.04 15.84 11.20
CA ILE A 490 10.19 16.10 12.64
C ILE A 490 11.59 15.75 13.17
N PRO A 491 12.20 14.58 12.86
CA PRO A 491 13.57 14.28 13.32
C PRO A 491 14.62 15.29 12.82
N GLN A 492 14.46 15.80 11.60
CA GLN A 492 15.33 16.85 11.04
C GLN A 492 15.12 18.20 11.73
N ILE A 493 13.87 18.53 12.07
CA ILE A 493 13.53 19.76 12.80
C ILE A 493 14.13 19.72 14.22
N VAL A 494 13.99 18.61 14.94
CA VAL A 494 14.58 18.51 16.29
C VAL A 494 16.12 18.47 16.25
N GLU A 495 16.72 17.95 15.17
CA GLU A 495 18.16 18.06 14.95
C GLU A 495 18.60 19.51 14.67
N LEU A 496 17.81 20.30 13.93
CA LEU A 496 18.05 21.74 13.79
C LEU A 496 18.07 22.42 15.17
N PHE A 497 17.12 22.09 16.04
CA PHE A 497 17.08 22.62 17.41
C PHE A 497 18.30 22.20 18.23
N ASN A 498 18.77 20.96 18.09
CA ASN A 498 19.96 20.48 18.78
C ASN A 498 21.21 21.26 18.37
N ARG A 499 21.37 21.56 17.07
CA ARG A 499 22.51 22.34 16.56
C ARG A 499 22.51 23.75 17.13
N GLU A 500 21.34 24.37 17.23
CA GLU A 500 21.20 25.70 17.82
C GLU A 500 21.53 25.69 19.32
N LYS A 501 21.00 24.70 20.07
CA LYS A 501 21.30 24.55 21.50
C LYS A 501 22.79 24.35 21.77
N LYS A 502 23.49 23.58 20.93
CA LYS A 502 24.95 23.41 21.03
C LYS A 502 25.73 24.70 20.77
N ARG A 503 25.19 25.61 19.95
CA ARG A 503 25.76 26.94 19.75
C ARG A 503 25.58 27.80 20.99
N ASP A 504 24.38 27.81 21.56
CA ASP A 504 24.04 28.61 22.75
C ASP A 504 24.74 28.12 24.03
N GLN A 505 24.93 26.81 24.19
CA GLN A 505 25.65 26.24 25.34
C GLN A 505 27.12 26.70 25.41
N LYS A 506 27.74 27.09 24.29
CA LYS A 506 29.08 27.70 24.28
C LYS A 506 29.13 29.08 24.93
N ASN A 507 27.99 29.73 25.15
CA ASN A 507 27.88 31.09 25.70
C ASN A 507 27.65 31.15 27.23
N ASN A 508 28.02 30.10 27.99
CA ASN A 508 28.17 30.11 29.46
C ASN A 508 26.97 30.62 30.30
N ALA A 509 25.74 30.17 30.03
CA ALA A 509 24.63 30.39 30.95
C ALA A 509 24.56 29.26 32.00
N LYS A 510 24.79 29.58 33.29
CA LYS A 510 24.67 28.62 34.42
C LYS A 510 23.27 28.01 34.48
N GLU A 511 23.18 26.70 34.34
CA GLU A 511 21.92 25.92 34.33
C GLU A 511 21.16 25.96 35.67
N ALA A 512 21.87 26.21 36.78
CA ALA A 512 21.35 26.17 38.15
C ALA A 512 20.37 27.31 38.53
N LEU A 513 20.12 28.28 37.65
CA LEU A 513 19.24 29.44 37.91
C LEU A 513 18.00 29.49 36.99
N LEU A 514 17.77 28.46 36.17
CA LEU A 514 16.64 28.43 35.24
C LEU A 514 15.40 27.82 35.89
N ASP A 515 14.24 28.38 35.59
CA ASP A 515 12.98 27.67 35.86
C ASP A 515 12.92 26.35 35.07
N HIS A 516 12.07 25.42 35.53
CA HIS A 516 11.97 24.08 34.96
C HIS A 516 11.63 24.08 33.46
N ARG A 517 10.74 24.97 33.01
CA ARG A 517 10.35 25.09 31.60
C ARG A 517 11.54 25.52 30.74
N ALA A 518 12.31 26.51 31.20
CA ALA A 518 13.52 26.97 30.54
C ALA A 518 14.61 25.90 30.52
N SER A 519 14.76 25.11 31.60
CA SER A 519 15.64 23.93 31.62
C SER A 519 15.24 22.93 30.54
N VAL A 520 13.97 22.51 30.48
CA VAL A 520 13.45 21.57 29.47
C VAL A 520 13.71 22.07 28.05
N HIS A 521 13.49 23.36 27.77
CA HIS A 521 13.70 23.92 26.43
C HIS A 521 15.17 23.87 25.97
N ARG A 522 16.15 23.89 26.88
CA ARG A 522 17.59 23.80 26.56
C ARG A 522 18.10 22.38 26.33
N ARG A 523 17.39 21.36 26.82
CA ARG A 523 17.78 19.95 26.66
C ARG A 523 17.74 19.53 25.19
N GLU A 524 18.72 18.74 24.76
CA GLU A 524 18.76 18.17 23.41
C GLU A 524 17.68 17.11 23.21
N TRP A 525 17.25 16.90 21.98
CA TRP A 525 16.34 15.85 21.55
C TRP A 525 17.08 14.60 21.06
N ARG A 526 16.54 13.42 21.35
CA ARG A 526 16.83 12.16 20.67
C ARG A 526 15.63 11.77 19.81
N SER A 527 15.84 11.53 18.52
CA SER A 527 14.81 11.00 17.61
C SER A 527 15.02 9.50 17.38
N VAL A 528 14.01 8.69 17.72
CA VAL A 528 14.09 7.23 17.60
C VAL A 528 12.90 6.70 16.84
N PHE A 529 13.15 5.76 15.93
CA PHE A 529 12.11 4.95 15.27
C PHE A 529 12.16 3.53 15.85
N ALA A 530 11.03 2.95 16.25
CA ALA A 530 10.99 1.63 16.90
C ALA A 530 9.84 0.76 16.39
N GLN A 531 10.14 -0.48 16.01
CA GLN A 531 9.17 -1.50 15.59
C GLN A 531 9.72 -2.92 15.82
N SER A 532 8.84 -3.93 15.88
CA SER A 532 9.21 -5.35 16.03
C SER A 532 9.46 -6.06 14.69
N ILE A 533 9.29 -5.35 13.56
CA ILE A 533 9.33 -5.90 12.21
C ILE A 533 10.54 -5.42 11.39
N THR A 534 10.77 -6.06 10.25
CA THR A 534 11.82 -5.68 9.29
C THR A 534 11.59 -4.27 8.75
N ASP A 535 12.66 -3.49 8.63
CA ASP A 535 12.68 -2.21 7.91
C ASP A 535 13.28 -2.32 6.50
N ARG A 536 13.54 -3.54 6.03
CA ARG A 536 14.08 -3.75 4.66
C ARG A 536 12.98 -3.81 3.60
N TYR A 537 11.75 -4.10 4.01
CA TYR A 537 10.62 -4.12 3.08
C TYR A 537 10.38 -2.72 2.53
N ASP A 538 10.31 -2.64 1.21
CA ASP A 538 10.11 -1.41 0.44
C ASP A 538 11.07 -0.27 0.86
N ARG A 539 12.31 -0.63 1.22
CA ARG A 539 13.39 0.32 1.55
C ARG A 539 13.03 1.28 2.69
N GLN A 540 12.24 0.84 3.68
CA GLN A 540 11.92 1.65 4.86
C GLN A 540 13.18 2.11 5.61
N ASP A 541 14.23 1.30 5.66
CA ASP A 541 15.54 1.65 6.22
C ASP A 541 16.15 2.90 5.57
N VAL A 542 16.04 3.02 4.25
CA VAL A 542 16.46 4.20 3.49
C VAL A 542 15.55 5.39 3.81
N LEU A 543 14.23 5.17 3.94
CA LEU A 543 13.31 6.23 4.36
C LEU A 543 13.66 6.77 5.75
N ASN A 544 13.88 5.89 6.73
CA ASN A 544 14.23 6.26 8.10
C ASN A 544 15.53 7.08 8.14
N GLN A 545 16.53 6.70 7.33
CA GLN A 545 17.77 7.47 7.15
C GLN A 545 17.49 8.85 6.52
N LYS A 546 16.63 8.91 5.49
CA LYS A 546 16.26 10.18 4.84
C LYS A 546 15.46 11.10 5.74
N MET A 547 14.66 10.56 6.65
CA MET A 547 13.98 11.33 7.70
C MET A 547 14.92 11.76 8.82
N SER A 548 16.18 11.31 8.84
CA SER A 548 17.21 11.62 9.85
C SER A 548 16.87 11.19 11.28
N PHE A 549 16.29 10.00 11.44
CA PHE A 549 16.21 9.39 12.77
C PHE A 549 17.62 9.12 13.32
N TRP A 550 17.86 9.49 14.57
CA TRP A 550 19.17 9.24 15.22
C TRP A 550 19.41 7.75 15.44
N ARG A 551 18.35 6.98 15.73
CA ARG A 551 18.41 5.53 15.90
C ARG A 551 17.12 4.88 15.42
N SER A 552 17.26 3.73 14.77
CA SER A 552 16.15 2.81 14.47
C SER A 552 16.32 1.51 15.24
N PHE A 553 15.22 0.96 15.76
CA PHE A 553 15.15 -0.36 16.37
C PHE A 553 14.15 -1.21 15.61
N THR A 554 14.62 -2.31 15.03
CA THR A 554 13.84 -3.14 14.08
C THR A 554 14.14 -4.63 14.31
N ARG A 555 13.51 -5.51 13.53
CA ARG A 555 13.76 -6.96 13.54
C ARG A 555 15.26 -7.32 13.53
N ALA A 556 16.08 -6.60 12.76
CA ALA A 556 17.51 -6.86 12.69
C ALA A 556 18.23 -6.68 14.03
N ASN A 557 17.73 -5.80 14.91
CA ASN A 557 18.27 -5.63 16.26
C ASN A 557 17.87 -6.77 17.19
N LEU A 558 16.68 -7.35 17.01
CA LEU A 558 16.19 -8.49 17.78
C LEU A 558 16.90 -9.80 17.39
N GLU A 559 17.26 -9.96 16.11
CA GLU A 559 17.95 -11.16 15.59
C GLU A 559 19.48 -11.11 15.73
N ASN A 560 20.05 -9.96 16.08
CA ASN A 560 21.49 -9.82 16.24
C ASN A 560 21.98 -10.45 17.55
N LYS A 561 22.75 -11.53 17.47
CA LYS A 561 23.34 -12.24 18.64
C LYS A 561 24.16 -11.37 19.60
N LYS A 562 24.65 -10.20 19.15
CA LYS A 562 25.38 -9.22 19.99
C LYS A 562 24.45 -8.22 20.69
N SER A 563 23.18 -8.20 20.33
CA SER A 563 22.17 -7.32 20.93
C SER A 563 21.79 -7.83 22.31
N LYS A 564 21.62 -6.92 23.28
CA LYS A 564 21.10 -7.28 24.62
C LYS A 564 19.65 -7.78 24.60
N TYR A 565 18.95 -7.57 23.47
CA TYR A 565 17.56 -7.96 23.27
C TYR A 565 17.42 -9.29 22.49
N TYR A 566 18.53 -9.96 22.19
CA TYR A 566 18.52 -11.30 21.59
C TYR A 566 18.49 -12.39 22.68
N PRO A 567 17.81 -13.53 22.45
CA PRO A 567 16.89 -13.78 21.34
C PRO A 567 15.48 -13.18 21.60
N PRO A 568 14.67 -13.00 20.55
CA PRO A 568 13.23 -12.73 20.71
C PRO A 568 12.57 -13.82 21.55
N LYS A 569 11.61 -13.44 22.39
CA LYS A 569 10.88 -14.37 23.28
C LYS A 569 9.64 -14.96 22.61
N SER A 570 8.97 -14.19 21.75
CA SER A 570 7.84 -14.64 20.96
C SER A 570 8.29 -15.31 19.65
N PRO A 571 7.49 -16.23 19.09
CA PRO A 571 7.65 -16.65 17.70
C PRO A 571 7.42 -15.47 16.73
N GLU A 572 7.84 -15.63 15.48
CA GLU A 572 7.42 -14.72 14.40
C GLU A 572 5.91 -14.83 14.21
N LEU A 573 5.19 -13.71 14.27
CA LEU A 573 3.74 -13.68 14.11
C LEU A 573 3.34 -13.52 12.65
N ASN A 574 4.04 -12.67 11.92
CA ASN A 574 3.78 -12.41 10.52
C ASN A 574 5.08 -12.49 9.71
N TYR A 575 4.96 -12.40 8.39
CA TYR A 575 6.09 -12.46 7.48
C TYR A 575 7.07 -11.27 7.62
N PHE A 576 6.73 -10.24 8.38
CA PHE A 576 7.59 -9.09 8.65
C PHE A 576 8.37 -9.20 9.97
N GLY A 577 7.87 -9.89 10.99
CA GLY A 577 8.59 -10.07 12.26
C GLY A 577 7.75 -10.52 13.45
N TYR A 578 8.01 -9.89 14.59
CA TYR A 578 7.55 -10.33 15.91
C TYR A 578 6.42 -9.46 16.47
N ALA A 579 5.85 -9.90 17.59
CA ALA A 579 4.88 -9.12 18.35
C ALA A 579 5.49 -7.82 18.89
N GLU A 580 4.68 -6.78 19.09
CA GLU A 580 5.13 -5.48 19.58
C GLU A 580 5.76 -5.58 20.97
N SER A 581 5.33 -6.55 21.79
CA SER A 581 5.87 -6.82 23.13
C SER A 581 7.38 -7.08 23.13
N GLU A 582 7.97 -7.55 22.02
CA GLU A 582 9.41 -7.74 21.89
C GLU A 582 10.20 -6.42 21.90
N VAL A 583 9.56 -5.29 21.57
CA VAL A 583 10.16 -3.95 21.60
C VAL A 583 10.15 -3.38 23.03
N LYS A 584 9.30 -3.89 23.93
CA LYS A 584 9.11 -3.36 25.29
C LYS A 584 10.41 -3.17 26.08
N PRO A 585 11.33 -4.16 26.14
CA PRO A 585 12.59 -3.98 26.88
C PRO A 585 13.44 -2.84 26.31
N PHE A 586 13.44 -2.68 24.97
CA PHE A 586 14.14 -1.58 24.31
C PHE A 586 13.51 -0.22 24.64
N LEU A 587 12.19 -0.10 24.63
CA LEU A 587 11.51 1.15 24.96
C LEU A 587 11.76 1.57 26.40
N ARG A 588 11.69 0.63 27.34
CA ARG A 588 12.01 0.85 28.76
C ARG A 588 13.44 1.41 28.92
N ASP A 589 14.42 0.75 28.31
CA ASP A 589 15.81 1.18 28.38
C ASP A 589 16.02 2.54 27.70
N LEU A 590 15.38 2.78 26.55
CA LEU A 590 15.46 4.06 25.84
C LEU A 590 14.93 5.22 26.68
N ILE A 591 13.78 5.03 27.35
CA ILE A 591 13.17 6.05 28.22
C ILE A 591 14.11 6.31 29.41
N SER A 592 14.55 5.27 30.11
CA SER A 592 15.50 5.35 31.22
C SER A 592 16.80 6.08 30.83
N GLU A 593 17.43 5.67 29.73
CA GLU A 593 18.66 6.29 29.21
C GLU A 593 18.46 7.76 28.82
N THR A 594 17.27 8.14 28.34
CA THR A 594 16.96 9.51 27.91
C THR A 594 16.76 10.44 29.10
N ILE A 595 16.04 9.97 30.13
CA ILE A 595 15.85 10.68 31.39
C ILE A 595 17.21 10.85 32.09
N ALA A 596 17.98 9.78 32.25
CA ALA A 596 19.29 9.81 32.89
C ALA A 596 20.29 10.75 32.19
N SER A 597 20.15 10.92 30.87
CA SER A 597 21.00 11.84 30.08
C SER A 597 20.49 13.29 30.07
N ASN A 598 19.42 13.62 30.81
CA ASN A 598 18.76 14.93 30.78
C ASN A 598 18.39 15.37 29.34
N LYS A 599 17.87 14.45 28.53
CA LYS A 599 17.46 14.71 27.13
C LYS A 599 15.95 14.58 26.95
N ARG A 600 15.48 15.15 25.85
CA ARG A 600 14.10 15.04 25.35
C ARG A 600 14.00 13.88 24.37
N LEU A 601 12.83 13.27 24.29
CA LEU A 601 12.58 12.12 23.42
C LEU A 601 11.55 12.48 22.35
N PHE A 602 11.89 12.24 21.09
CA PHE A 602 10.92 12.06 20.01
C PHE A 602 10.95 10.58 19.62
N LEU A 603 9.95 9.83 20.06
CA LEU A 603 9.79 8.41 19.75
C LEU A 603 8.72 8.26 18.67
N SER A 604 9.07 7.67 17.54
CA SER A 604 8.14 7.16 16.55
C SER A 604 8.06 5.65 16.70
N HIS A 605 6.87 5.15 17.04
CA HIS A 605 6.62 3.73 17.22
C HIS A 605 5.58 3.25 16.22
N PHE A 606 5.88 2.16 15.52
CA PHE A 606 5.01 1.54 14.54
C PHE A 606 4.56 0.16 15.03
N THR A 607 3.24 -0.08 15.10
CA THR A 607 2.66 -1.40 15.40
C THR A 607 2.43 -2.18 14.11
N SER A 608 2.27 -3.49 14.17
CA SER A 608 2.30 -4.40 13.03
C SER A 608 1.44 -5.66 13.16
N THR A 609 1.04 -6.07 14.37
CA THR A 609 0.28 -7.31 14.61
C THR A 609 -1.12 -7.29 14.00
N THR A 610 -1.69 -6.10 13.80
CA THR A 610 -2.94 -5.85 13.07
C THR A 610 -2.79 -6.00 11.55
N HIS A 611 -1.58 -6.20 11.02
CA HIS A 611 -1.35 -6.57 9.63
C HIS A 611 -1.86 -7.99 9.37
N HIS A 612 -2.32 -8.25 8.14
CA HIS A 612 -2.57 -9.61 7.66
C HIS A 612 -1.35 -10.53 7.90
N PRO A 613 -1.50 -11.77 8.41
CA PRO A 613 -2.71 -12.57 8.52
C PRO A 613 -3.47 -12.45 9.85
N TRP A 614 -3.25 -11.39 10.63
CA TRP A 614 -3.88 -11.21 11.95
C TRP A 614 -3.54 -12.35 12.93
N ALA A 615 -2.29 -12.81 12.87
CA ALA A 615 -1.77 -13.79 13.79
C ALA A 615 -1.55 -13.15 15.17
N ILE A 616 -1.83 -13.92 16.22
CA ILE A 616 -1.77 -13.46 17.60
C ILE A 616 -0.78 -14.33 18.39
N PRO A 617 -0.09 -13.79 19.42
CA PRO A 617 0.76 -14.61 20.26
C PRO A 617 0.00 -15.82 20.84
N PRO A 618 0.58 -17.04 20.83
CA PRO A 618 -0.11 -18.26 21.29
C PRO A 618 -0.62 -18.18 22.73
N GLU A 619 0.08 -17.44 23.60
CA GLU A 619 -0.28 -17.22 24.99
C GLU A 619 -1.39 -16.18 25.20
N PHE A 620 -1.72 -15.39 24.18
CA PHE A 620 -2.76 -14.39 24.29
C PHE A 620 -4.15 -15.02 24.17
N PRO A 621 -5.06 -14.80 25.14
CA PRO A 621 -6.39 -15.38 25.08
C PRO A 621 -7.13 -14.87 23.85
N THR A 622 -7.87 -15.74 23.17
CA THR A 622 -8.73 -15.34 22.06
C THR A 622 -10.19 -15.29 22.50
N THR A 623 -11.01 -14.54 21.79
CA THR A 623 -12.44 -14.40 22.05
C THR A 623 -13.19 -14.48 20.73
N ASN A 624 -14.26 -15.29 20.69
CA ASN A 624 -15.14 -15.31 19.54
C ASN A 624 -16.18 -14.20 19.67
N TYR A 625 -16.08 -13.21 18.78
CA TYR A 625 -16.97 -12.06 18.65
C TYR A 625 -18.04 -12.27 17.57
N MET A 626 -17.87 -13.27 16.70
CA MET A 626 -18.76 -13.50 15.58
C MET A 626 -19.72 -14.66 15.85
N GLY A 627 -20.93 -14.58 15.29
CA GLY A 627 -21.91 -15.67 15.28
C GLY A 627 -21.59 -16.73 14.23
N SER A 628 -22.46 -17.74 14.11
CA SER A 628 -22.24 -18.89 13.20
C SER A 628 -22.15 -18.52 11.72
N GLU A 629 -22.70 -17.36 11.32
CA GLU A 629 -22.65 -16.85 9.94
C GLU A 629 -21.58 -15.77 9.76
N GLY A 630 -20.67 -15.66 10.74
CA GLY A 630 -19.66 -14.63 10.77
C GLY A 630 -18.39 -14.95 9.99
N HIS A 631 -17.66 -13.90 9.63
CA HIS A 631 -16.39 -14.00 8.95
C HIS A 631 -15.25 -14.32 9.92
N GLU A 632 -14.59 -15.47 9.73
CA GLU A 632 -13.45 -15.91 10.55
C GLU A 632 -12.32 -14.87 10.56
N HIS A 633 -11.95 -14.34 9.39
CA HIS A 633 -10.93 -13.30 9.27
C HIS A 633 -11.25 -12.02 10.05
N LEU A 634 -12.53 -11.61 10.07
CA LEU A 634 -12.95 -10.45 10.87
C LEU A 634 -12.83 -10.76 12.37
N ASN A 635 -13.17 -11.98 12.80
CA ASN A 635 -12.98 -12.39 14.17
C ASN A 635 -11.49 -12.38 14.57
N SER A 636 -10.59 -12.87 13.71
CA SER A 636 -9.14 -12.81 13.94
C SER A 636 -8.64 -11.38 14.01
N PHE A 637 -9.07 -10.52 13.07
CA PHE A 637 -8.76 -9.08 13.08
C PHE A 637 -9.18 -8.41 14.41
N MET A 638 -10.37 -8.70 14.94
CA MET A 638 -10.81 -8.14 16.22
C MET A 638 -9.95 -8.61 17.39
N ASN A 639 -9.45 -9.85 17.38
CA ASN A 639 -8.55 -10.33 18.42
C ASN A 639 -7.20 -9.61 18.39
N VAL A 640 -6.63 -9.36 17.21
CA VAL A 640 -5.39 -8.58 17.10
C VAL A 640 -5.59 -7.09 17.39
N VAL A 641 -6.77 -6.52 17.09
CA VAL A 641 -7.14 -5.16 17.53
C VAL A 641 -7.15 -5.07 19.06
N ARG A 642 -7.69 -6.08 19.76
CA ARG A 642 -7.62 -6.14 21.23
C ARG A 642 -6.17 -6.24 21.73
N TYR A 643 -5.35 -7.04 21.06
CA TYR A 643 -3.93 -7.16 21.42
C TYR A 643 -3.21 -5.81 21.27
N ASP A 644 -3.41 -5.11 20.15
CA ASP A 644 -2.76 -3.83 19.87
C ASP A 644 -3.26 -2.70 20.79
N ASP A 645 -4.56 -2.71 21.16
CA ASP A 645 -5.13 -1.81 22.18
C ASP A 645 -4.47 -2.01 23.55
N LEU A 646 -4.27 -3.26 23.98
CA LEU A 646 -3.59 -3.56 25.24
C LEU A 646 -2.10 -3.21 25.18
N TRP A 647 -1.44 -3.44 24.05
CA TRP A 647 -0.06 -3.02 23.83
C TRP A 647 0.10 -1.49 23.96
N LEU A 648 -0.82 -0.71 23.37
CA LEU A 648 -0.85 0.74 23.56
C LEU A 648 -0.94 1.09 25.05
N GLY A 649 -1.75 0.37 25.82
CA GLY A 649 -1.82 0.52 27.27
C GLY A 649 -0.48 0.23 27.97
N GLU A 650 0.24 -0.81 27.57
CA GLU A 650 1.57 -1.10 28.11
C GLU A 650 2.58 0.00 27.78
N LEU A 651 2.53 0.57 26.57
CA LEU A 651 3.37 1.69 26.17
C LEU A 651 3.09 2.95 27.01
N LEU A 652 1.82 3.28 27.23
CA LEU A 652 1.43 4.38 28.11
C LEU A 652 1.86 4.12 29.56
N GLY A 653 1.69 2.88 30.03
CA GLY A 653 2.17 2.44 31.34
C GLY A 653 3.68 2.61 31.51
N LEU A 654 4.50 2.42 30.46
CA LEU A 654 5.93 2.72 30.53
C LEU A 654 6.21 4.21 30.82
N LEU A 655 5.38 5.13 30.31
CA LEU A 655 5.53 6.56 30.58
C LEU A 655 5.18 6.90 32.03
N ASP A 656 4.15 6.25 32.58
CA ASP A 656 3.77 6.36 33.99
C ASP A 656 4.82 5.77 34.92
N GLU A 657 5.32 4.57 34.62
CA GLU A 657 6.37 3.87 35.36
C GLU A 657 7.62 4.76 35.56
N HIS A 658 7.94 5.57 34.55
CA HIS A 658 9.10 6.48 34.58
C HIS A 658 8.75 7.91 35.02
N GLY A 659 7.48 8.20 35.35
CA GLY A 659 7.03 9.50 35.83
C GLY A 659 7.10 10.63 34.81
N ILE A 660 7.09 10.33 33.51
CA ILE A 660 7.19 11.33 32.43
C ILE A 660 5.87 11.57 31.67
N ALA A 661 4.80 10.83 32.01
CA ALA A 661 3.50 10.93 31.32
C ALA A 661 2.96 12.36 31.27
N ASN A 662 2.99 13.10 32.38
CA ASN A 662 2.49 14.48 32.48
C ASN A 662 3.25 15.51 31.62
N GLU A 663 4.44 15.17 31.12
CA GLU A 663 5.24 16.03 30.23
C GLU A 663 5.46 15.40 28.85
N THR A 664 4.68 14.38 28.48
CA THR A 664 4.79 13.67 27.21
C THR A 664 3.56 13.91 26.36
N LEU A 665 3.74 14.49 25.17
CA LEU A 665 2.68 14.50 24.15
C LEU A 665 2.64 13.14 23.47
N VAL A 666 1.55 12.41 23.63
CA VAL A 666 1.29 11.17 22.88
C VAL A 666 0.34 11.47 21.72
N VAL A 667 0.73 11.10 20.51
CA VAL A 667 -0.08 11.21 19.29
C VAL A 667 -0.30 9.80 18.76
N ILE A 668 -1.56 9.42 18.57
CA ILE A 668 -1.94 8.09 18.08
C ILE A 668 -2.63 8.28 16.73
N ILE A 669 -2.18 7.56 15.72
CA ILE A 669 -2.70 7.69 14.35
C ILE A 669 -2.75 6.32 13.67
N GLY A 670 -3.83 6.04 12.94
CA GLY A 670 -3.89 4.89 12.03
C GLY A 670 -3.12 5.17 10.73
N ASP A 671 -2.44 4.17 10.21
CA ASP A 671 -1.67 4.28 8.97
C ASP A 671 -2.52 4.19 7.69
N GLN A 672 -3.76 3.69 7.76
CA GLN A 672 -4.66 3.41 6.62
C GLN A 672 -6.12 3.75 6.91
#